data_AF-A0A425XXU5-F1
#
_entry.id   AF-A0A425XXU5-F1
#
_cell.length_a   1.000
_cell.length_b   1.000
_cell.length_c   1.000
_cell.angle_alpha   90.00
_cell.angle_beta   90.00
_cell.angle_gamma   90.00
#
_symmetry.space_group_name_H-M   'P 1'
#
loop_
_entity.id
_entity.type
_entity.pdbx_description
1 polymer ?
#
loop_
_entity_poly.entity_id
_entity_poly.type
_entity_poly.pdbx_seq_one_letter_code
_entity_poly.pdbx_strand_id
1 'polypeptide(L)'
;MGTYKKNILFLGEAILNSYAQVFFSRNKTFALLLLLVSFFDIWAGVAGLISLVAANVIAFIMGFSPFYIKDGTYGFNSLLVGLGIGLYFQPGIEIALLVILSSVLTLFIGLFLQGVLTKYALPFLSVPFLLGLWMIMMANSDLSTLGISERGIYEANEFYDIGGQSLVNLYHSIQNWELHASVSIFLKSLGAIFFQSNWLAGLLILLGLLFYSRIAFTLAIFGFYVAYFFYGLIGANINELSYTYIGFNFILTSIALGGFYIIPSFYSYLWIVLLLPIVVLITLSSMQWFAPYRLSIYALPFNVVTLLFLYILKLRYKPNANLQEVSVQHNSPEKNLYFFRNNALRIASIGLPDFQLPFIGEWTVTQAHDGEYTHKDEWRHAWDFAIVDDEDKQYKKQGNLVDDYYCYNKMILCPADGEVVNILDGVSDNEIGEVNLDQNWGNSLVIHHHSGIYSQLSHFREDSFKVKKGDLVKKGDILGTCGNSGRSPFPHIHFQFQTTPYIGSSTLELALPHYMERIEKQVVLKSYAKPAKSAKLLRGEAHPLLVQSLGFQAGQKFSFEVLAGSDQRKVFEQNKWDFEVKSDTLANTYLYCSSTHSRAYFSLEANVLQFHNYLGNRRSLLYYLYLSCYKVYLGFYPNLNVEAELPPNLIYGARNLFVQDFIAPFYIYLRSEYQMNYLNKTDGISSEKIELESKVICSYPNKKEYLKTEISVESGASLRIKIHKKGKILEIRCGNMQAY
;
A
#
# COMPACT_ATOMS: atom_id res chain seq x y z
N MET A 1 35.07 -10.40 -14.33
CA MET A 1 35.04 -9.46 -13.18
C MET A 1 33.64 -8.94 -12.79
N GLY A 2 32.65 -8.91 -13.71
CA GLY A 2 31.32 -8.33 -13.42
C GLY A 2 30.37 -9.15 -12.54
N THR A 3 30.41 -10.49 -12.61
CA THR A 3 29.50 -11.39 -11.87
C THR A 3 29.86 -11.51 -10.39
N TYR A 4 31.14 -11.69 -10.07
CA TYR A 4 31.62 -11.76 -8.68
C TYR A 4 31.30 -10.49 -7.87
N LYS A 5 31.54 -9.31 -8.45
CA LYS A 5 31.22 -8.03 -7.80
C LYS A 5 29.71 -7.88 -7.55
N LYS A 6 28.86 -8.32 -8.48
CA LYS A 6 27.41 -8.33 -8.31
C LYS A 6 26.97 -9.27 -7.18
N ASN A 7 27.56 -10.46 -7.09
CA ASN A 7 27.22 -11.43 -6.03
C ASN A 7 27.66 -10.94 -4.65
N ILE A 8 28.83 -10.31 -4.53
CA ILE A 8 29.30 -9.71 -3.28
C ILE A 8 28.39 -8.57 -2.83
N LEU A 9 28.02 -7.67 -3.75
CA LEU A 9 27.07 -6.58 -3.45
C LEU A 9 25.69 -7.13 -3.04
N PHE A 10 25.23 -8.17 -3.72
CA PHE A 10 23.98 -8.86 -3.38
C PHE A 10 24.01 -9.44 -1.96
N LEU A 11 25.07 -10.17 -1.61
CA LEU A 11 25.20 -10.78 -0.29
C LEU A 11 25.37 -9.72 0.81
N GLY A 12 26.12 -8.65 0.56
CA GLY A 12 26.26 -7.53 1.50
C GLY A 12 24.92 -6.82 1.76
N GLU A 13 24.10 -6.63 0.73
CA GLU A 13 22.74 -6.11 0.90
C GLU A 13 21.83 -7.08 1.68
N ALA A 14 21.90 -8.38 1.39
CA ALA A 14 21.15 -9.41 2.10
C ALA A 14 21.51 -9.45 3.61
N ILE A 15 22.79 -9.34 3.94
CA ILE A 15 23.29 -9.29 5.32
C ILE A 15 22.70 -8.08 6.05
N LEU A 16 22.88 -6.87 5.53
CA LEU A 16 22.37 -5.66 6.16
C LEU A 16 20.83 -5.69 6.30
N ASN A 17 20.12 -6.11 5.25
CA ASN A 17 18.66 -6.19 5.34
C ASN A 17 18.21 -7.23 6.38
N SER A 18 18.93 -8.33 6.56
CA SER A 18 18.60 -9.32 7.60
C SER A 18 18.72 -8.75 9.01
N TYR A 19 19.70 -7.88 9.29
CA TYR A 19 19.79 -7.16 10.56
C TYR A 19 18.59 -6.23 10.76
N ALA A 20 18.24 -5.43 9.74
CA ALA A 20 17.11 -4.50 9.82
C ALA A 20 15.75 -5.21 9.90
N GLN A 21 15.63 -6.41 9.33
CA GLN A 21 14.39 -7.17 9.28
C GLN A 21 13.90 -7.62 10.67
N VAL A 22 14.79 -7.73 11.66
CA VAL A 22 14.43 -7.98 13.08
C VAL A 22 13.46 -6.91 13.61
N PHE A 23 13.56 -5.68 13.10
CA PHE A 23 12.67 -4.55 13.38
C PHE A 23 11.77 -4.19 12.21
N PHE A 24 11.51 -5.14 11.31
CA PHE A 24 10.65 -4.97 10.14
C PHE A 24 11.08 -3.79 9.24
N SER A 25 12.38 -3.69 8.96
CA SER A 25 12.99 -2.57 8.25
C SER A 25 13.92 -3.02 7.13
N ARG A 26 14.09 -2.17 6.12
CA ARG A 26 15.11 -2.27 5.05
C ARG A 26 16.09 -1.09 5.04
N ASN A 27 16.14 -0.33 6.14
CA ASN A 27 16.98 0.86 6.19
C ASN A 27 18.45 0.46 6.44
N LYS A 28 19.32 0.73 5.47
CA LYS A 28 20.74 0.37 5.51
C LYS A 28 21.52 1.04 6.65
N THR A 29 21.20 2.29 6.98
CA THR A 29 21.87 3.00 8.08
C THR A 29 21.48 2.40 9.44
N PHE A 30 20.21 2.02 9.58
CA PHE A 30 19.75 1.32 10.78
C PHE A 30 20.33 -0.09 10.87
N ALA A 31 20.41 -0.81 9.77
CA ALA A 31 21.07 -2.12 9.69
C ALA A 31 22.54 -2.08 10.17
N LEU A 32 23.31 -1.09 9.71
CA LEU A 32 24.70 -0.90 10.12
C LEU A 32 24.82 -0.65 11.62
N LEU A 33 23.90 0.14 12.19
CA LEU A 33 23.85 0.36 13.63
C LEU A 33 23.53 -0.94 14.38
N LEU A 34 22.56 -1.73 13.92
CA LEU A 34 22.22 -3.02 14.54
C LEU A 34 23.36 -4.04 14.44
N LEU A 35 24.08 -4.04 13.32
CA LEU A 35 25.30 -4.82 13.16
C LEU A 35 26.31 -4.42 14.24
N LEU A 36 26.61 -3.12 14.41
CA LEU A 36 27.51 -2.66 15.48
C LEU A 36 27.02 -3.06 16.88
N VAL A 37 25.72 -2.96 17.15
CA VAL A 37 25.13 -3.37 18.43
C VAL A 37 25.33 -4.86 18.70
N SER A 38 25.28 -5.71 17.67
CA SER A 38 25.50 -7.16 17.85
C SER A 38 26.92 -7.53 18.28
N PHE A 39 27.90 -6.64 18.11
CA PHE A 39 29.30 -6.84 18.51
C PHE A 39 29.62 -6.27 19.90
N PHE A 40 28.61 -5.84 20.68
CA PHE A 40 28.81 -5.52 22.10
C PHE A 40 29.28 -6.76 22.87
N ASP A 41 28.78 -7.95 22.52
CA ASP A 41 29.47 -9.21 22.74
C ASP A 41 30.09 -9.67 21.41
N ILE A 42 31.43 -9.73 21.37
CA ILE A 42 32.17 -10.06 20.15
C ILE A 42 31.80 -11.45 19.63
N TRP A 43 31.64 -12.43 20.51
CA TRP A 43 31.39 -13.81 20.14
C TRP A 43 29.95 -14.04 19.69
N ALA A 44 28.99 -13.39 20.35
CA ALA A 44 27.61 -13.34 19.88
C ALA A 44 27.55 -12.73 18.48
N GLY A 45 28.18 -11.57 18.26
CA GLY A 45 28.23 -10.90 16.95
C GLY A 45 28.85 -11.76 15.85
N VAL A 46 29.98 -12.42 16.13
CA VAL A 46 30.64 -13.35 15.20
C VAL A 46 29.76 -14.56 14.88
N ALA A 47 29.18 -15.22 15.89
CA ALA A 47 28.30 -16.36 15.69
C ALA A 47 27.03 -15.99 14.90
N GLY A 48 26.43 -14.84 15.21
CA GLY A 48 25.32 -14.27 14.46
C GLY A 48 25.65 -14.05 12.98
N LEU A 49 26.82 -13.48 12.69
CA LEU A 49 27.27 -13.23 11.32
C LEU A 49 27.56 -14.54 10.56
N ILE A 50 28.22 -15.52 11.19
CA ILE A 50 28.47 -16.84 10.60
C ILE A 50 27.15 -17.52 10.24
N SER A 51 26.20 -17.55 11.19
CA SER A 51 24.88 -18.15 10.99
C SER A 51 24.14 -17.51 9.80
N LEU A 52 24.13 -16.18 9.76
CA LEU A 52 23.49 -15.40 8.71
C LEU A 52 24.10 -15.65 7.32
N VAL A 53 25.44 -15.65 7.23
CA VAL A 53 26.14 -15.92 5.97
C VAL A 53 25.86 -17.35 5.50
N ALA A 54 25.93 -18.33 6.41
CA ALA A 54 25.63 -19.73 6.09
C ALA A 54 24.20 -19.90 5.55
N ALA A 55 23.20 -19.30 6.21
CA ALA A 55 21.81 -19.38 5.78
C ALA A 55 21.60 -18.76 4.38
N ASN A 56 22.17 -17.58 4.12
CA ASN A 56 22.05 -16.91 2.82
C ASN A 56 22.77 -17.66 1.70
N VAL A 57 23.96 -18.22 1.97
CA VAL A 57 24.72 -19.02 1.00
C VAL A 57 23.96 -20.30 0.65
N ILE A 58 23.43 -21.01 1.66
CA ILE A 58 22.70 -22.26 1.44
C ILE A 58 21.38 -21.98 0.71
N ALA A 59 20.68 -20.90 1.08
CA ALA A 59 19.47 -20.50 0.37
C ALA A 59 19.75 -20.17 -1.12
N PHE A 60 20.88 -19.53 -1.39
CA PHE A 60 21.33 -19.23 -2.75
C PHE A 60 21.71 -20.50 -3.54
N ILE A 61 22.47 -21.42 -2.93
CA ILE A 61 22.87 -22.69 -3.55
C ILE A 61 21.67 -23.57 -3.89
N MET A 62 20.65 -23.60 -3.02
CA MET A 62 19.41 -24.36 -3.24
C MET A 62 18.47 -23.73 -4.29
N GLY A 63 18.82 -22.56 -4.84
CA GLY A 63 18.04 -21.91 -5.90
C GLY A 63 16.77 -21.21 -5.44
N PHE A 64 16.67 -20.83 -4.16
CA PHE A 64 15.53 -20.04 -3.69
C PHE A 64 15.55 -18.61 -4.25
N SER A 65 14.39 -17.94 -4.21
CA SER A 65 14.19 -16.63 -4.82
C SER A 65 15.23 -15.59 -4.35
N PRO A 66 15.99 -14.98 -5.27
CA PRO A 66 16.94 -13.91 -4.94
C PRO A 66 16.28 -12.71 -4.27
N PHE A 67 14.98 -12.51 -4.47
CA PHE A 67 14.22 -11.44 -3.83
C PHE A 67 14.15 -11.61 -2.31
N TYR A 68 13.77 -12.80 -1.81
CA TYR A 68 13.64 -13.07 -0.37
C TYR A 68 15.00 -13.14 0.34
N ILE A 69 16.03 -13.63 -0.34
CA ILE A 69 17.41 -13.60 0.18
C ILE A 69 17.86 -12.14 0.35
N LYS A 70 17.71 -11.33 -0.69
CA LYS A 70 18.07 -9.91 -0.66
C LYS A 70 17.22 -9.10 0.32
N ASP A 71 15.96 -9.45 0.50
CA ASP A 71 15.07 -8.87 1.50
C ASP A 71 15.56 -9.11 2.94
N GLY A 72 16.36 -10.16 3.15
CA GLY A 72 16.76 -10.60 4.48
C GLY A 72 15.72 -11.48 5.18
N THR A 73 14.62 -11.84 4.50
CA THR A 73 13.55 -12.72 5.02
C THR A 73 14.09 -14.07 5.46
N TYR A 74 15.05 -14.63 4.72
CA TYR A 74 15.66 -15.94 5.01
C TYR A 74 16.81 -15.88 6.02
N GLY A 75 17.40 -14.70 6.24
CA GLY A 75 18.58 -14.56 7.07
C GLY A 75 18.30 -14.19 8.53
N PHE A 76 17.28 -13.38 8.80
CA PHE A 76 17.13 -12.75 10.13
C PHE A 76 16.83 -13.74 11.27
N ASN A 77 16.10 -14.82 11.02
CA ASN A 77 15.87 -15.85 12.04
C ASN A 77 17.18 -16.59 12.39
N SER A 78 17.95 -16.97 11.38
CA SER A 78 19.24 -17.63 11.57
C SER A 78 20.24 -16.71 12.29
N LEU A 79 20.23 -15.40 11.99
CA LEU A 79 20.98 -14.39 12.73
C LEU A 79 20.68 -14.45 14.24
N LEU A 80 19.40 -14.42 14.63
CA LEU A 80 18.99 -14.48 16.04
C LEU A 80 19.39 -15.80 16.71
N VAL A 81 19.31 -16.94 16.01
CA VAL A 81 19.78 -18.22 16.53
C VAL A 81 21.29 -18.20 16.75
N GLY A 82 22.06 -17.65 15.81
CA GLY A 82 23.51 -17.50 15.94
C GLY A 82 23.91 -16.60 17.11
N LEU A 83 23.22 -15.47 17.30
CA LEU A 83 23.42 -14.57 18.43
C LEU A 83 23.14 -15.28 19.76
N GLY A 84 22.03 -16.03 19.85
CA GLY A 84 21.67 -16.78 21.04
C GLY A 84 22.67 -17.88 21.41
N ILE A 85 23.13 -18.66 20.42
CA ILE A 85 24.15 -19.71 20.63
C ILE A 85 25.50 -19.08 21.03
N GLY A 86 25.92 -18.01 20.34
CA GLY A 86 27.20 -17.35 20.62
C GLY A 86 27.27 -16.65 21.97
N LEU A 87 26.13 -16.22 22.52
CA LEU A 87 26.05 -15.72 23.89
C LEU A 87 26.10 -16.87 24.91
N TYR A 88 25.39 -17.97 24.65
CA TYR A 88 25.19 -19.04 25.62
C TYR A 88 26.41 -19.97 25.80
N PHE A 89 27.16 -20.25 24.73
CA PHE A 89 28.25 -21.21 24.73
C PHE A 89 29.64 -20.57 24.61
N GLN A 90 30.69 -21.26 25.08
CA GLN A 90 32.07 -20.83 24.92
C GLN A 90 32.55 -20.91 23.46
N PRO A 91 33.37 -19.96 22.98
CA PRO A 91 33.86 -19.97 21.62
C PRO A 91 34.74 -21.19 21.37
N GLY A 92 34.50 -21.86 20.24
CA GLY A 92 35.21 -23.06 19.81
C GLY A 92 34.87 -23.42 18.38
N ILE A 93 35.61 -24.34 17.79
CA ILE A 93 35.36 -24.85 16.42
C ILE A 93 34.03 -25.63 16.40
N GLU A 94 33.73 -26.31 17.50
CA GLU A 94 32.50 -27.05 17.77
C GLU A 94 31.29 -26.12 17.71
N ILE A 95 31.38 -24.94 18.31
CA ILE A 95 30.31 -23.93 18.25
C ILE A 95 30.18 -23.35 16.86
N ALA A 96 31.28 -23.08 16.15
CA ALA A 96 31.18 -22.62 14.76
C ALA A 96 30.43 -23.62 13.87
N LEU A 97 30.69 -24.93 14.03
CA LEU A 97 29.96 -25.98 13.32
C LEU A 97 28.49 -26.04 13.75
N LEU A 98 28.21 -26.00 15.05
CA LEU A 98 26.85 -26.00 15.58
C LEU A 98 26.03 -24.81 15.07
N VAL A 99 26.63 -23.62 15.03
CA VAL A 99 26.01 -22.40 14.51
C VAL A 99 25.62 -22.57 13.04
N ILE A 100 26.48 -23.16 12.22
CA ILE A 100 26.18 -23.44 10.80
C ILE A 100 25.03 -24.45 10.68
N LEU A 101 25.07 -25.56 11.43
CA LEU A 101 23.99 -26.56 11.39
C LEU A 101 22.65 -26.00 11.87
N SER A 102 22.69 -25.20 12.94
CA SER A 102 21.51 -24.51 13.48
C SER A 102 20.95 -23.48 12.51
N SER A 103 21.81 -22.81 11.74
CA SER A 103 21.37 -21.85 10.72
C SER A 103 20.61 -22.53 9.58
N VAL A 104 21.05 -23.72 9.16
CA VAL A 104 20.39 -24.55 8.15
C VAL A 104 19.04 -25.04 8.65
N LEU A 105 19.00 -25.58 9.86
CA LEU A 105 17.77 -26.05 10.49
C LEU A 105 16.75 -24.91 10.58
N THR A 106 17.19 -23.72 11.02
CA THR A 106 16.35 -22.52 11.14
C THR A 106 15.83 -22.06 9.78
N LEU A 107 16.66 -22.08 8.75
CA LEU A 107 16.26 -21.77 7.37
C LEU A 107 15.17 -22.74 6.89
N PHE A 108 15.33 -24.04 7.11
CA PHE A 108 14.37 -25.06 6.68
C PHE A 108 13.03 -24.91 7.40
N ILE A 109 13.03 -24.62 8.70
CA ILE A 109 11.80 -24.31 9.44
C ILE A 109 11.15 -23.05 8.88
N GLY A 110 11.93 -22.01 8.57
CA GLY A 110 11.44 -20.78 7.96
C GLY A 110 10.75 -21.03 6.62
N LEU A 111 11.35 -21.82 5.75
CA LEU A 111 10.79 -22.19 4.44
C LEU A 111 9.51 -23.02 4.58
N PHE A 112 9.49 -23.98 5.50
CA PHE A 112 8.30 -24.77 5.80
C PHE A 112 7.13 -23.88 6.28
N LEU A 113 7.39 -23.03 7.27
CA LEU A 113 6.38 -22.13 7.82
C LEU A 113 5.92 -21.08 6.80
N GLN A 114 6.82 -20.57 5.95
CA GLN A 114 6.44 -19.71 4.83
C GLN A 114 5.43 -20.43 3.94
N GLY A 115 5.67 -21.68 3.55
CA GLY A 115 4.76 -22.44 2.69
C GLY A 115 3.39 -22.70 3.32
N VAL A 116 3.32 -22.89 4.65
CA VAL A 116 2.06 -23.11 5.38
C VAL A 116 1.29 -21.81 5.62
N LEU A 117 1.94 -20.79 6.18
CA LEU A 117 1.29 -19.55 6.63
C LEU A 117 0.95 -18.60 5.48
N THR A 118 1.71 -18.62 4.38
CA THR A 118 1.44 -17.76 3.21
C THR A 118 0.08 -18.07 2.58
N LYS A 119 -0.43 -19.31 2.70
CA LYS A 119 -1.78 -19.69 2.24
C LYS A 119 -2.87 -18.86 2.91
N TYR A 120 -2.63 -18.43 4.13
CA TYR A 120 -3.52 -17.58 4.91
C TYR A 120 -3.07 -16.12 4.92
N ALA A 121 -2.11 -15.73 4.07
CA ALA A 121 -1.50 -14.40 4.04
C ALA A 121 -0.96 -13.95 5.43
N LEU A 122 -0.35 -14.89 6.16
CA LEU A 122 0.28 -14.63 7.46
C LEU A 122 1.81 -14.69 7.35
N PRO A 123 2.55 -13.82 8.08
CA PRO A 123 4.00 -13.91 8.18
C PRO A 123 4.43 -15.04 9.11
N PHE A 124 5.63 -15.61 8.96
CA PHE A 124 6.16 -16.59 9.91
C PHE A 124 6.90 -15.97 11.12
N LEU A 125 7.12 -14.64 11.11
CA LEU A 125 7.73 -13.87 12.20
C LEU A 125 9.05 -14.49 12.70
N SER A 126 9.27 -14.51 14.02
CA SER A 126 10.46 -15.11 14.65
C SER A 126 10.24 -16.54 15.14
N VAL A 127 9.18 -17.21 14.65
CA VAL A 127 8.88 -18.61 14.99
C VAL A 127 10.03 -19.56 14.58
N PRO A 128 10.68 -19.41 13.40
CA PRO A 128 11.82 -20.25 13.05
C PRO A 128 12.98 -20.11 14.03
N PHE A 129 13.30 -18.88 14.44
CA PHE A 129 14.30 -18.60 15.47
C PHE A 129 13.97 -19.30 16.79
N LEU A 130 12.72 -19.17 17.24
CA LEU A 130 12.25 -19.74 18.50
C LEU A 130 12.44 -21.26 18.52
N LEU A 131 11.94 -21.94 17.48
CA LEU A 131 12.06 -23.40 17.36
C LEU A 131 13.52 -23.84 17.19
N GLY A 132 14.27 -23.12 16.35
CA GLY A 132 15.70 -23.36 16.12
C GLY A 132 16.49 -23.34 17.43
N LEU A 133 16.37 -22.26 18.21
CA LEU A 133 17.10 -22.10 19.46
C LEU A 133 16.61 -23.08 20.53
N TRP A 134 15.30 -23.33 20.66
CA TRP A 134 14.77 -24.31 21.62
C TRP A 134 15.31 -25.71 21.38
N MET A 135 15.41 -26.18 20.13
CA MET A 135 15.97 -27.51 19.86
C MET A 135 17.42 -27.61 20.32
N ILE A 136 18.23 -26.57 20.13
CA ILE A 136 19.62 -26.56 20.61
C ILE A 136 19.68 -26.49 22.14
N MET A 137 18.85 -25.65 22.77
CA MET A 137 18.82 -25.52 24.23
C MET A 137 18.34 -26.80 24.93
N MET A 138 17.38 -27.53 24.34
CA MET A 138 16.93 -28.82 24.87
C MET A 138 18.00 -29.90 24.71
N ALA A 139 18.78 -29.88 23.62
CA ALA A 139 19.87 -30.82 23.40
C ALA A 139 21.10 -30.54 24.27
N ASN A 140 21.17 -29.38 24.95
CA ASN A 140 22.34 -28.93 25.69
C ASN A 140 22.86 -29.94 26.72
N SER A 141 21.99 -30.62 27.46
CA SER A 141 22.41 -31.59 28.48
C SER A 141 23.21 -32.77 27.92
N ASP A 142 23.03 -33.08 26.63
CA ASP A 142 23.70 -34.18 25.95
C ASP A 142 24.98 -33.72 25.20
N LEU A 143 25.16 -32.40 25.04
CA LEU A 143 26.28 -31.79 24.32
C LEU A 143 27.47 -31.54 25.26
N SER A 144 28.04 -32.63 25.79
CA SER A 144 29.12 -32.60 26.80
C SER A 144 30.40 -31.86 26.41
N THR A 145 30.66 -31.68 25.10
CA THR A 145 31.84 -30.94 24.60
C THR A 145 31.65 -29.43 24.57
N LEU A 146 30.43 -28.93 24.78
CA LEU A 146 30.12 -27.51 24.73
C LEU A 146 30.20 -26.89 26.12
N GLY A 147 31.18 -26.02 26.34
CA GLY A 147 31.26 -25.23 27.57
C GLY A 147 30.16 -24.16 27.63
N ILE A 148 29.56 -23.97 28.81
CA ILE A 148 28.65 -22.85 29.06
C ILE A 148 29.48 -21.57 29.19
N SER A 149 29.04 -20.50 28.55
CA SER A 149 29.70 -19.20 28.62
C SER A 149 29.62 -18.61 30.03
N GLU A 150 30.77 -18.19 30.55
CA GLU A 150 30.87 -17.38 31.77
C GLU A 150 30.97 -15.87 31.45
N ARG A 151 30.85 -15.49 30.17
CA ARG A 151 30.98 -14.10 29.72
C ARG A 151 29.85 -13.23 30.26
N GLY A 152 30.20 -12.01 30.65
CA GLY A 152 29.27 -11.08 31.29
C GLY A 152 29.17 -11.24 32.82
N ILE A 153 29.91 -12.17 33.44
CA ILE A 153 30.01 -12.28 34.90
C ILE A 153 31.04 -11.28 35.45
N TYR A 154 32.13 -11.05 34.73
CA TYR A 154 33.21 -10.11 35.10
C TYR A 154 33.54 -9.15 33.95
N GLU A 155 32.55 -8.38 33.50
CA GLU A 155 32.67 -7.46 32.33
C GLU A 155 33.89 -6.52 32.41
N ALA A 156 34.25 -6.03 33.60
CA ALA A 156 35.41 -5.16 33.80
C ALA A 156 36.76 -5.83 33.46
N ASN A 157 36.90 -7.13 33.71
CA ASN A 157 38.12 -7.88 33.37
C ASN A 157 38.22 -8.09 31.86
N GLU A 158 37.09 -8.39 31.20
CA GLU A 158 37.03 -8.54 29.74
C GLU A 158 37.39 -7.22 29.03
N PHE A 159 36.88 -6.09 29.51
CA PHE A 159 37.26 -4.77 28.97
C PHE A 159 38.72 -4.42 29.24
N TYR A 160 39.30 -4.87 30.35
CA TYR A 160 40.72 -4.69 30.62
C TYR A 160 41.58 -5.47 29.63
N ASP A 161 41.22 -6.71 29.32
CA ASP A 161 41.95 -7.57 28.38
C ASP A 161 41.93 -7.03 26.94
N ILE A 162 40.85 -6.32 26.56
CA ILE A 162 40.69 -5.76 25.21
C ILE A 162 41.34 -4.37 25.07
N GLY A 163 41.16 -3.49 26.05
CA GLY A 163 41.51 -2.07 25.92
C GLY A 163 42.17 -1.43 27.14
N GLY A 164 42.59 -2.24 28.11
CA GLY A 164 43.26 -1.80 29.33
C GLY A 164 42.41 -0.91 30.23
N GLN A 165 43.07 -0.24 31.18
CA GLN A 165 42.41 0.59 32.20
C GLN A 165 41.57 1.73 31.60
N SER A 166 41.93 2.26 30.44
CA SER A 166 41.18 3.34 29.78
C SER A 166 39.78 2.90 29.36
N LEU A 167 39.64 1.68 28.82
CA LEU A 167 38.36 1.12 28.41
C LEU A 167 37.50 0.78 29.64
N VAL A 168 38.12 0.25 30.69
CA VAL A 168 37.47 -0.02 31.98
C VAL A 168 36.94 1.27 32.62
N ASN A 169 37.73 2.33 32.64
CA ASN A 169 37.32 3.63 33.17
C ASN A 169 36.16 4.24 32.35
N LEU A 170 36.20 4.09 31.03
CA LEU A 170 35.10 4.52 30.16
C LEU A 170 33.83 3.72 30.46
N TYR A 171 33.94 2.38 30.57
CA TYR A 171 32.84 1.49 30.92
C TYR A 171 32.22 1.87 32.28
N HIS A 172 33.04 2.05 33.32
CA HIS A 172 32.55 2.51 34.63
C HIS A 172 31.93 3.90 34.57
N SER A 173 32.49 4.85 33.81
CA SER A 173 31.91 6.17 33.65
C SER A 173 30.53 6.14 33.00
N ILE A 174 30.31 5.22 32.06
CA ILE A 174 29.02 4.99 31.41
C ILE A 174 28.06 4.27 32.38
N GLN A 175 28.54 3.27 33.11
CA GLN A 175 27.72 2.48 34.03
C GLN A 175 27.27 3.29 35.26
N ASN A 176 28.06 4.29 35.68
CA ASN A 176 27.72 5.21 36.77
C ASN A 176 26.61 6.21 36.41
N TRP A 177 26.09 6.22 35.18
CA TRP A 177 24.91 7.02 34.85
C TRP A 177 23.67 6.42 35.51
N GLU A 178 23.15 7.12 36.53
CA GLU A 178 21.92 6.75 37.23
C GLU A 178 20.69 7.02 36.36
N LEU A 179 20.28 6.01 35.60
CA LEU A 179 19.01 6.02 34.88
C LEU A 179 17.87 5.60 35.81
N HIS A 180 16.70 6.25 35.68
CA HIS A 180 15.48 5.80 36.35
C HIS A 180 15.19 4.34 36.00
N ALA A 181 14.73 3.54 36.98
CA ALA A 181 14.58 2.10 36.83
C ALA A 181 13.74 1.70 35.60
N SER A 182 12.60 2.38 35.36
CA SER A 182 11.75 2.10 34.20
C SER A 182 12.44 2.33 32.86
N VAL A 183 13.28 3.36 32.77
CA VAL A 183 14.04 3.71 31.55
C VAL A 183 15.15 2.68 31.32
N SER A 184 15.85 2.30 32.39
CA SER A 184 16.87 1.25 32.33
C SER A 184 16.28 -0.08 31.86
N ILE A 185 15.15 -0.52 32.45
CA ILE A 185 14.46 -1.76 32.04
C ILE A 185 14.00 -1.68 30.59
N PHE A 186 13.44 -0.54 30.15
CA PHE A 186 13.05 -0.33 28.76
C PHE A 186 14.23 -0.48 27.80
N LEU A 187 15.34 0.22 28.05
CA LEU A 187 16.51 0.19 27.18
C LEU A 187 17.15 -1.20 27.15
N LYS A 188 17.30 -1.86 28.30
CA LYS A 188 17.81 -3.23 28.35
C LYS A 188 16.88 -4.22 27.64
N SER A 189 15.56 -4.04 27.76
CA SER A 189 14.57 -4.83 26.99
C SER A 189 14.74 -4.62 25.49
N LEU A 190 15.00 -3.39 25.04
CA LEU A 190 15.24 -3.10 23.64
C LEU A 190 16.55 -3.72 23.13
N GLY A 191 17.62 -3.70 23.94
CA GLY A 191 18.88 -4.40 23.67
C GLY A 191 18.73 -5.93 23.61
N ALA A 192 17.88 -6.49 24.47
CA ALA A 192 17.65 -7.93 24.58
C ALA A 192 17.09 -8.57 23.30
N ILE A 193 16.48 -7.78 22.40
CA ILE A 193 16.09 -8.22 21.04
C ILE A 193 17.30 -8.79 20.28
N PHE A 194 18.48 -8.22 20.49
CA PHE A 194 19.75 -8.64 19.90
C PHE A 194 20.65 -9.40 20.89
N PHE A 195 20.06 -9.99 21.94
CA PHE A 195 20.78 -10.69 23.01
C PHE A 195 21.80 -9.80 23.74
N GLN A 196 21.55 -8.48 23.82
CA GLN A 196 22.40 -7.54 24.56
C GLN A 196 21.67 -7.06 25.81
N SER A 197 22.23 -7.31 26.99
CA SER A 197 21.63 -6.96 28.29
C SER A 197 21.97 -5.54 28.78
N ASN A 198 22.77 -4.79 28.02
CA ASN A 198 23.22 -3.45 28.41
C ASN A 198 22.28 -2.34 27.88
N TRP A 199 22.15 -1.26 28.65
CA TRP A 199 21.23 -0.15 28.29
C TRP A 199 21.75 0.68 27.11
N LEU A 200 23.06 0.69 26.85
CA LEU A 200 23.68 1.45 25.77
C LEU A 200 23.31 0.87 24.40
N ALA A 201 23.33 -0.46 24.25
CA ALA A 201 22.82 -1.16 23.08
C ALA A 201 21.35 -0.77 22.82
N GLY A 202 20.53 -0.79 23.88
CA GLY A 202 19.16 -0.29 23.83
C GLY A 202 19.06 1.16 23.33
N LEU A 203 19.88 2.06 23.87
CA LEU A 203 19.87 3.48 23.49
C LEU A 203 20.25 3.66 22.01
N LEU A 204 21.25 2.94 21.53
CA LEU A 204 21.65 2.97 20.12
C LEU A 204 20.52 2.47 19.22
N ILE A 205 19.87 1.36 19.57
CA ILE A 205 18.71 0.84 18.84
C ILE A 205 17.58 1.89 18.83
N LEU A 206 17.29 2.52 19.97
CA LEU A 206 16.25 3.53 20.12
C LEU A 206 16.52 4.76 19.23
N LEU A 207 17.75 5.26 19.22
CA LEU A 207 18.17 6.35 18.33
C LEU A 207 18.09 5.93 16.86
N GLY A 208 18.48 4.70 16.54
CA GLY A 208 18.32 4.13 15.21
C GLY A 208 16.85 4.11 14.76
N LEU A 209 15.94 3.68 15.63
CA LEU A 209 14.49 3.70 15.40
C LEU A 209 14.00 5.14 15.18
N LEU A 210 14.41 6.10 16.01
CA LEU A 210 14.00 7.51 15.88
C LEU A 210 14.29 8.09 14.48
N PHE A 211 15.48 7.83 13.92
CA PHE A 211 15.83 8.32 12.59
C PHE A 211 15.22 7.47 11.46
N TYR A 212 15.02 6.18 11.68
CA TYR A 212 14.38 5.29 10.70
C TYR A 212 12.88 5.57 10.59
N SER A 213 12.14 5.38 11.68
CA SER A 213 10.69 5.44 11.77
C SER A 213 10.25 6.01 13.12
N ARG A 214 9.68 7.23 13.08
CA ARG A 214 9.13 7.92 14.26
C ARG A 214 7.92 7.17 14.79
N ILE A 215 7.10 6.57 13.92
CA ILE A 215 5.96 5.75 14.33
C ILE A 215 6.46 4.51 15.08
N ALA A 216 7.44 3.77 14.54
CA ALA A 216 8.00 2.62 15.25
C ALA A 216 8.66 3.01 16.58
N PHE A 217 9.35 4.16 16.62
CA PHE A 217 9.92 4.73 17.85
C PHE A 217 8.83 5.01 18.91
N THR A 218 7.73 5.67 18.53
CA THR A 218 6.63 5.94 19.47
C THR A 218 5.94 4.65 19.91
N LEU A 219 5.72 3.69 19.02
CA LEU A 219 5.14 2.38 19.33
C LEU A 219 6.03 1.56 20.28
N ALA A 220 7.35 1.63 20.14
CA ALA A 220 8.28 0.95 21.02
C ALA A 220 8.13 1.44 22.47
N ILE A 221 8.13 2.77 22.65
CA ILE A 221 7.95 3.41 23.96
C ILE A 221 6.54 3.12 24.48
N PHE A 222 5.51 3.42 23.68
CA PHE A 222 4.11 3.25 24.06
C PHE A 222 3.81 1.82 24.48
N GLY A 223 4.26 0.83 23.69
CA GLY A 223 3.98 -0.57 23.96
C GLY A 223 4.67 -1.09 25.22
N PHE A 224 5.92 -0.69 25.45
CA PHE A 224 6.59 -1.05 26.70
C PHE A 224 5.85 -0.47 27.92
N TYR A 225 5.49 0.82 27.89
CA TYR A 225 4.88 1.47 29.06
C TYR A 225 3.45 1.00 29.33
N VAL A 226 2.65 0.71 28.30
CA VAL A 226 1.31 0.10 28.49
C VAL A 226 1.43 -1.22 29.25
N ALA A 227 2.35 -2.10 28.82
CA ALA A 227 2.57 -3.37 29.50
C ALA A 227 3.16 -3.17 30.91
N TYR A 228 4.12 -2.26 31.07
CA TYR A 228 4.73 -1.93 32.36
C TYR A 228 3.68 -1.46 33.40
N PHE A 229 2.76 -0.58 33.00
CA PHE A 229 1.68 -0.15 33.88
C PHE A 229 0.69 -1.28 34.17
N PHE A 230 0.40 -2.13 33.19
CA PHE A 230 -0.44 -3.30 33.42
C PHE A 230 0.19 -4.29 34.40
N TYR A 231 1.50 -4.51 34.35
CA TYR A 231 2.24 -5.30 35.36
C TYR A 231 2.03 -4.75 36.77
N GLY A 232 2.16 -3.43 36.94
CA GLY A 232 1.89 -2.77 38.22
C GLY A 232 0.43 -2.92 38.66
N LEU A 233 -0.52 -2.83 37.73
CA LEU A 233 -1.96 -2.95 37.99
C LEU A 233 -2.36 -4.34 38.49
N ILE A 234 -1.77 -5.41 37.96
CA ILE A 234 -2.06 -6.80 38.38
C ILE A 234 -1.21 -7.26 39.58
N GLY A 235 -0.31 -6.41 40.10
CA GLY A 235 0.60 -6.77 41.19
C GLY A 235 1.68 -7.78 40.79
N ALA A 236 2.01 -7.88 39.49
CA ALA A 236 3.07 -8.77 39.02
C ALA A 236 4.45 -8.22 39.39
N ASN A 237 5.41 -9.12 39.61
CA ASN A 237 6.75 -8.75 40.03
C ASN A 237 7.51 -8.03 38.90
N ILE A 238 7.61 -6.70 38.98
CA ILE A 238 8.35 -5.86 38.01
C ILE A 238 9.84 -6.24 37.97
N ASN A 239 10.38 -6.86 39.02
CA ASN A 239 11.77 -7.33 39.00
C ASN A 239 11.98 -8.45 37.97
N GLU A 240 10.96 -9.25 37.64
CA GLU A 240 11.09 -10.26 36.58
C GLU A 240 11.40 -9.61 35.22
N LEU A 241 10.79 -8.47 34.91
CA LEU A 241 11.10 -7.66 33.73
C LEU A 241 12.54 -7.15 33.73
N SER A 242 13.09 -6.88 34.93
CA SER A 242 14.45 -6.39 35.12
C SER A 242 15.52 -7.48 34.99
N TYR A 243 15.20 -8.73 35.32
CA TYR A 243 16.15 -9.84 35.25
C TYR A 243 16.16 -10.57 33.91
N THR A 244 14.98 -10.72 33.31
CA THR A 244 14.82 -11.51 32.07
C THR A 244 14.71 -10.66 30.82
N TYR A 245 14.57 -9.33 30.97
CA TYR A 245 14.45 -8.35 29.89
C TYR A 245 13.34 -8.68 28.88
N ILE A 246 12.30 -9.39 29.30
CA ILE A 246 11.20 -9.89 28.45
C ILE A 246 10.35 -8.77 27.81
N GLY A 247 10.55 -7.51 28.23
CA GLY A 247 9.86 -6.34 27.70
C GLY A 247 9.94 -6.17 26.17
N PHE A 248 10.91 -6.81 25.50
CA PHE A 248 10.95 -6.83 24.04
C PHE A 248 9.71 -7.44 23.38
N ASN A 249 9.03 -8.40 24.03
CA ASN A 249 7.80 -8.97 23.48
C ASN A 249 6.73 -7.90 23.29
N PHE A 250 6.63 -6.96 24.23
CA PHE A 250 5.67 -5.85 24.17
C PHE A 250 6.07 -4.84 23.09
N ILE A 251 7.35 -4.53 23.00
CA ILE A 251 7.92 -3.62 21.99
C ILE A 251 7.65 -4.17 20.57
N LEU A 252 8.02 -5.43 20.31
CA LEU A 252 7.85 -6.04 19.00
C LEU A 252 6.38 -6.21 18.63
N THR A 253 5.51 -6.60 19.58
CA THR A 253 4.06 -6.70 19.34
C THR A 253 3.49 -5.33 18.96
N SER A 254 3.88 -4.29 19.69
CA SER A 254 3.45 -2.92 19.43
C SER A 254 3.89 -2.40 18.06
N ILE A 255 5.15 -2.62 17.66
CA ILE A 255 5.64 -2.22 16.33
C ILE A 255 4.94 -3.03 15.23
N ALA A 256 4.81 -4.34 15.41
CA ALA A 256 4.23 -5.24 14.42
C ALA A 256 2.76 -4.93 14.15
N LEU A 257 1.94 -4.88 15.20
CA LEU A 257 0.48 -4.68 15.10
C LEU A 257 0.05 -3.21 15.13
N GLY A 258 0.88 -2.30 15.65
CA GLY A 258 0.56 -0.87 15.71
C GLY A 258 0.97 -0.10 14.47
N GLY A 259 1.81 -0.67 13.59
CA GLY A 259 2.19 0.06 12.38
C GLY A 259 2.84 -0.69 11.23
N PHE A 260 3.37 -1.91 11.43
CA PHE A 260 4.02 -2.63 10.34
C PHE A 260 3.06 -3.50 9.52
N TYR A 261 2.26 -4.35 10.16
CA TYR A 261 1.28 -5.22 9.50
C TYR A 261 -0.12 -4.60 9.43
N ILE A 262 -0.40 -3.63 10.29
CA ILE A 262 -1.65 -2.87 10.32
C ILE A 262 -1.31 -1.42 10.05
N ILE A 263 -2.18 -0.74 9.30
CA ILE A 263 -2.00 0.68 8.99
C ILE A 263 -2.04 1.50 10.29
N PRO A 264 -0.98 2.29 10.59
CA PRO A 264 -0.95 3.13 11.78
C PRO A 264 -2.14 4.09 11.82
N SER A 265 -2.95 3.99 12.86
CA SER A 265 -4.11 4.83 13.10
C SER A 265 -4.37 4.98 14.61
N PHE A 266 -5.21 5.93 15.01
CA PHE A 266 -5.71 6.01 16.39
C PHE A 266 -6.24 4.64 16.90
N TYR A 267 -6.95 3.91 16.05
CA TYR A 267 -7.50 2.60 16.38
C TYR A 267 -6.45 1.52 16.53
N SER A 268 -5.38 1.54 15.73
CA SER A 268 -4.26 0.61 15.90
C SER A 268 -3.60 0.77 17.27
N TYR A 269 -3.42 2.00 17.75
CA TYR A 269 -2.88 2.28 19.09
C TYR A 269 -3.85 1.81 20.19
N LEU A 270 -5.15 2.01 20.00
CA LEU A 270 -6.17 1.50 20.93
C LEU A 270 -6.14 -0.03 21.02
N TRP A 271 -5.97 -0.73 19.90
CA TRP A 271 -5.81 -2.19 19.91
C TRP A 271 -4.53 -2.63 20.62
N ILE A 272 -3.43 -1.88 20.53
CA ILE A 272 -2.23 -2.17 21.31
C ILE A 272 -2.50 -2.10 22.82
N VAL A 273 -3.32 -1.14 23.29
CA VAL A 273 -3.73 -1.07 24.71
C VAL A 273 -4.49 -2.33 25.15
N LEU A 274 -5.31 -2.90 24.28
CA LEU A 274 -6.08 -4.12 24.58
C LEU A 274 -5.25 -5.41 24.46
N LEU A 275 -4.36 -5.48 23.49
CA LEU A 275 -3.60 -6.70 23.19
C LEU A 275 -2.40 -6.90 24.12
N LEU A 276 -1.75 -5.82 24.57
CA LEU A 276 -0.57 -5.96 25.43
C LEU A 276 -0.84 -6.63 26.78
N PRO A 277 -1.96 -6.38 27.48
CA PRO A 277 -2.37 -7.19 28.62
C PRO A 277 -2.41 -8.70 28.32
N ILE A 278 -2.87 -9.09 27.12
CA ILE A 278 -2.89 -10.49 26.69
C ILE A 278 -1.46 -11.01 26.50
N VAL A 279 -0.56 -10.21 25.91
CA VAL A 279 0.87 -10.56 25.80
C VAL A 279 1.50 -10.75 27.18
N VAL A 280 1.18 -9.91 28.16
CA VAL A 280 1.64 -10.05 29.55
C VAL A 280 1.15 -11.37 30.16
N LEU A 281 -0.14 -11.70 30.02
CA LEU A 281 -0.69 -12.95 30.56
C LEU A 281 -0.05 -14.19 29.91
N ILE A 282 0.15 -14.17 28.59
CA ILE A 282 0.83 -15.25 27.87
C ILE A 282 2.29 -15.35 28.30
N THR A 283 2.95 -14.22 28.57
CA THR A 283 4.32 -14.17 29.07
C THR A 283 4.43 -14.88 30.42
N LEU A 284 3.64 -14.47 31.40
CA LEU A 284 3.67 -15.02 32.76
C LEU A 284 3.30 -16.50 32.78
N SER A 285 2.26 -16.90 32.04
CA SER A 285 1.85 -18.30 31.94
C SER A 285 2.91 -19.16 31.24
N SER A 286 3.51 -18.67 30.14
CA SER A 286 4.57 -19.40 29.44
C SER A 286 5.81 -19.59 30.31
N MET A 287 6.19 -18.60 31.13
CA MET A 287 7.32 -18.76 32.05
C MET A 287 7.13 -19.95 32.99
N GLN A 288 5.92 -20.13 33.52
CA GLN A 288 5.60 -21.25 34.40
C GLN A 288 5.58 -22.59 33.66
N TRP A 289 5.02 -22.62 32.44
CA TRP A 289 4.94 -23.84 31.64
C TRP A 289 6.30 -24.34 31.14
N PHE A 290 7.22 -23.43 30.83
CA PHE A 290 8.53 -23.76 30.27
C PHE A 290 9.64 -23.93 31.33
N ALA A 291 9.41 -23.50 32.57
CA ALA A 291 10.36 -23.63 33.68
C ALA A 291 10.84 -25.08 33.92
N PRO A 292 9.98 -26.13 33.91
CA PRO A 292 10.42 -27.51 34.11
C PRO A 292 11.40 -28.00 33.04
N TYR A 293 11.29 -27.45 31.82
CA TYR A 293 12.14 -27.79 30.68
C TYR A 293 13.42 -26.94 30.61
N ARG A 294 13.63 -26.04 31.58
CA ARG A 294 14.76 -25.08 31.61
C ARG A 294 14.85 -24.23 30.34
N LEU A 295 13.71 -23.95 29.71
CA LEU A 295 13.63 -23.16 28.49
C LEU A 295 13.20 -21.72 28.80
N SER A 296 13.89 -20.75 28.19
CA SER A 296 13.39 -19.38 28.14
C SER A 296 12.27 -19.25 27.11
N ILE A 297 11.32 -18.36 27.38
CA ILE A 297 10.17 -18.13 26.50
C ILE A 297 10.52 -17.39 25.20
N TYR A 298 11.65 -16.67 25.18
CA TYR A 298 12.09 -15.80 24.09
C TYR A 298 10.94 -14.96 23.49
N ALA A 299 10.76 -15.00 22.16
CA ALA A 299 9.76 -14.23 21.42
C ALA A 299 8.40 -14.96 21.27
N LEU A 300 8.15 -16.02 22.05
CA LEU A 300 6.89 -16.78 21.98
C LEU A 300 5.65 -15.90 22.19
N PRO A 301 5.53 -15.08 23.26
CA PRO A 301 4.34 -14.25 23.47
C PRO A 301 4.05 -13.29 22.31
N PHE A 302 5.10 -12.66 21.77
CA PHE A 302 5.00 -11.80 20.59
C PHE A 302 4.46 -12.56 19.37
N ASN A 303 5.03 -13.74 19.07
CA ASN A 303 4.64 -14.51 17.90
C ASN A 303 3.18 -14.99 17.98
N VAL A 304 2.78 -15.53 19.14
CA VAL A 304 1.43 -16.07 19.34
C VAL A 304 0.37 -14.97 19.18
N VAL A 305 0.51 -13.85 19.89
CA VAL A 305 -0.49 -12.77 19.85
C VAL A 305 -0.55 -12.10 18.48
N THR A 306 0.62 -11.86 17.86
CA THR A 306 0.69 -11.23 16.53
C THR A 306 0.02 -12.11 15.47
N LEU A 307 0.34 -13.41 15.42
CA LEU A 307 -0.26 -14.33 14.46
C LEU A 307 -1.76 -14.50 14.68
N LEU A 308 -2.17 -14.68 15.94
CA LEU A 308 -3.58 -14.84 16.31
C LEU A 308 -4.39 -13.62 15.86
N PHE A 309 -3.93 -12.41 16.18
CA PHE A 309 -4.66 -11.20 15.85
C PHE A 309 -4.73 -10.96 14.35
N LEU A 310 -3.62 -11.13 13.62
CA LEU A 310 -3.63 -11.01 12.15
C LEU A 310 -4.57 -12.04 11.50
N TYR A 311 -4.63 -13.27 12.02
CA TYR A 311 -5.57 -14.27 11.51
C TYR A 311 -7.03 -13.87 11.75
N ILE A 312 -7.35 -13.37 12.95
CA ILE A 312 -8.70 -12.91 13.30
C ILE A 312 -9.16 -11.76 12.39
N LEU A 313 -8.26 -10.84 12.01
CA LEU A 313 -8.62 -9.72 11.13
C LEU A 313 -9.10 -10.18 9.75
N LYS A 314 -8.60 -11.32 9.26
CA LYS A 314 -8.98 -11.93 7.98
C LYS A 314 -10.34 -12.62 8.02
N LEU A 315 -10.86 -12.96 9.20
CA LEU A 315 -12.16 -13.60 9.37
C LEU A 315 -13.34 -12.61 9.43
N ARG A 316 -13.07 -11.29 9.31
CA ARG A 316 -14.11 -10.26 9.40
C ARG A 316 -14.98 -10.25 8.13
N TYR A 317 -16.29 -10.41 8.31
CA TYR A 317 -17.27 -10.27 7.23
C TYR A 317 -17.32 -8.85 6.64
N LYS A 318 -17.21 -7.82 7.50
CA LYS A 318 -17.15 -6.40 7.10
C LYS A 318 -15.90 -5.75 7.69
N PRO A 319 -14.76 -5.75 6.98
CA PRO A 319 -13.54 -5.11 7.48
C PRO A 319 -13.76 -3.60 7.65
N ASN A 320 -13.50 -3.09 8.86
CA ASN A 320 -13.66 -1.67 9.17
C ASN A 320 -12.53 -0.86 8.51
N ALA A 321 -12.87 0.23 7.82
CA ALA A 321 -11.92 1.18 7.23
C ALA A 321 -10.84 1.70 8.21
N ASN A 322 -11.16 1.73 9.50
CA ASN A 322 -10.28 2.25 10.55
C ASN A 322 -9.20 1.27 11.02
N LEU A 323 -9.38 -0.02 10.77
CA LEU A 323 -8.45 -1.08 11.14
C LEU A 323 -8.22 -1.99 9.94
N GLN A 324 -7.17 -1.67 9.19
CA GLN A 324 -6.84 -2.31 7.93
C GLN A 324 -5.43 -2.89 7.96
N GLU A 325 -5.29 -4.07 7.35
CA GLU A 325 -4.00 -4.72 7.14
C GLU A 325 -3.25 -4.03 6.01
N VAL A 326 -1.92 -4.06 6.08
CA VAL A 326 -1.04 -3.57 5.02
C VAL A 326 -1.07 -4.58 3.87
N SER A 327 -1.75 -4.23 2.77
CA SER A 327 -1.81 -5.08 1.56
C SER A 327 -0.49 -5.09 0.79
N VAL A 328 0.20 -3.94 0.72
CA VAL A 328 1.50 -3.78 0.05
C VAL A 328 2.50 -3.16 1.02
N GLN A 329 3.55 -3.91 1.34
CA GLN A 329 4.53 -3.51 2.35
C GLN A 329 5.60 -2.57 1.76
N HIS A 330 5.74 -1.36 2.33
CA HIS A 330 6.77 -0.38 1.99
C HIS A 330 7.95 -0.33 2.98
N ASN A 331 8.00 -1.27 3.92
CA ASN A 331 9.07 -1.45 4.92
C ASN A 331 9.33 -0.19 5.75
N SER A 332 8.25 0.52 6.09
CA SER A 332 8.20 1.63 7.05
C SER A 332 6.72 1.93 7.35
N PRO A 333 6.33 2.04 8.63
CA PRO A 333 4.98 2.40 9.03
C PRO A 333 4.48 3.70 8.39
N GLU A 334 5.33 4.73 8.31
CA GLU A 334 4.98 6.04 7.72
C GLU A 334 4.63 5.90 6.24
N LYS A 335 5.46 5.18 5.48
CA LYS A 335 5.22 4.98 4.05
C LYS A 335 3.94 4.18 3.80
N ASN A 336 3.69 3.16 4.61
CA ASN A 336 2.45 2.38 4.54
C ASN A 336 1.23 3.27 4.79
N LEU A 337 1.29 4.12 5.82
CA LEU A 337 0.22 5.06 6.14
C LEU A 337 -0.05 6.05 4.99
N TYR A 338 0.98 6.72 4.48
CA TYR A 338 0.81 7.68 3.39
C TYR A 338 0.31 7.04 2.10
N PHE A 339 0.84 5.86 1.76
CA PHE A 339 0.40 5.11 0.59
C PHE A 339 -1.07 4.69 0.73
N PHE A 340 -1.44 4.11 1.87
CA PHE A 340 -2.81 3.67 2.14
C PHE A 340 -3.78 4.84 2.10
N ARG A 341 -3.50 5.95 2.81
CA ARG A 341 -4.40 7.12 2.82
C ARG A 341 -4.65 7.66 1.42
N ASN A 342 -3.62 7.74 0.59
CA ASN A 342 -3.71 8.24 -0.77
C ASN A 342 -4.45 7.27 -1.73
N ASN A 343 -4.44 5.98 -1.42
CA ASN A 343 -4.97 4.93 -2.28
C ASN A 343 -6.16 4.17 -1.69
N ALA A 344 -6.69 4.55 -0.52
CA ALA A 344 -7.64 3.73 0.24
C ALA A 344 -8.90 3.41 -0.57
N LEU A 345 -9.48 4.42 -1.23
CA LEU A 345 -10.68 4.25 -2.06
C LEU A 345 -10.41 3.35 -3.28
N ARG A 346 -9.23 3.49 -3.90
CA ARG A 346 -8.80 2.60 -4.99
C ARG A 346 -8.58 1.18 -4.49
N ILE A 347 -7.91 1.00 -3.35
CA ILE A 347 -7.62 -0.31 -2.76
C ILE A 347 -8.92 -1.05 -2.45
N ALA A 348 -9.94 -0.36 -1.97
CA ALA A 348 -11.29 -0.91 -1.78
C ALA A 348 -11.97 -1.33 -3.10
N SER A 349 -11.51 -0.77 -4.23
CA SER A 349 -12.03 -1.05 -5.58
C SER A 349 -11.13 -1.99 -6.38
N ILE A 350 -10.04 -2.51 -5.80
CA ILE A 350 -9.14 -3.47 -6.48
C ILE A 350 -9.93 -4.74 -6.82
N GLY A 351 -9.82 -5.17 -8.08
CA GLY A 351 -10.50 -6.36 -8.58
C GLY A 351 -11.89 -6.09 -9.14
N LEU A 352 -12.41 -4.86 -9.04
CA LEU A 352 -13.62 -4.47 -9.77
C LEU A 352 -13.31 -4.31 -11.27
N PRO A 353 -14.24 -4.70 -12.16
CA PRO A 353 -14.17 -4.34 -13.58
C PRO A 353 -14.07 -2.83 -13.79
N ASP A 354 -13.44 -2.43 -14.89
CA ASP A 354 -13.30 -1.03 -15.27
C ASP A 354 -14.62 -0.45 -15.81
N PHE A 355 -15.51 -0.08 -14.89
CA PHE A 355 -16.84 0.44 -15.19
C PHE A 355 -16.83 1.90 -15.68
N GLN A 356 -17.71 2.17 -16.64
CA GLN A 356 -18.06 3.51 -17.11
C GLN A 356 -19.57 3.75 -17.03
N LEU A 357 -20.00 4.99 -17.18
CA LEU A 357 -21.42 5.34 -17.31
C LEU A 357 -22.05 4.72 -18.58
N PRO A 358 -23.28 4.20 -18.52
CA PRO A 358 -23.90 3.46 -19.62
C PRO A 358 -24.56 4.36 -20.69
N PHE A 359 -24.12 5.61 -20.84
CA PHE A 359 -24.77 6.56 -21.75
C PHE A 359 -23.78 7.57 -22.34
N ILE A 360 -24.23 8.24 -23.42
CA ILE A 360 -23.53 9.35 -24.07
C ILE A 360 -24.26 10.66 -23.73
N GLY A 361 -23.48 11.73 -23.58
CA GLY A 361 -23.99 13.05 -23.22
C GLY A 361 -24.10 13.24 -21.72
N GLU A 362 -24.82 14.27 -21.34
CA GLU A 362 -25.06 14.65 -19.95
C GLU A 362 -26.37 14.05 -19.46
N TRP A 363 -26.32 13.32 -18.34
CA TRP A 363 -27.48 12.73 -17.69
C TRP A 363 -27.48 13.07 -16.21
N THR A 364 -28.66 13.32 -15.66
CA THR A 364 -28.88 13.65 -14.26
C THR A 364 -29.30 12.41 -13.48
N VAL A 365 -28.74 12.26 -12.28
CA VAL A 365 -29.18 11.25 -11.31
C VAL A 365 -30.52 11.67 -10.73
N THR A 366 -31.61 11.02 -11.12
CA THR A 366 -32.96 11.33 -10.60
C THR A 366 -33.21 10.65 -9.26
N GLN A 367 -32.69 9.43 -9.09
CA GLN A 367 -32.61 8.72 -7.82
C GLN A 367 -31.21 8.13 -7.62
N ALA A 368 -30.70 8.25 -6.40
CA ALA A 368 -29.40 7.72 -6.01
C ALA A 368 -29.58 6.61 -4.98
N HIS A 369 -28.47 6.22 -4.33
CA HIS A 369 -28.52 5.32 -3.19
C HIS A 369 -29.46 5.86 -2.10
N ASP A 370 -30.19 4.97 -1.45
CA ASP A 370 -31.19 5.31 -0.43
C ASP A 370 -32.26 6.31 -0.94
N GLY A 371 -32.69 6.10 -2.19
CA GLY A 371 -33.64 6.94 -2.93
C GLY A 371 -34.94 7.24 -2.18
N GLU A 372 -35.62 8.32 -2.56
CA GLU A 372 -36.82 8.80 -1.86
C GLU A 372 -38.03 7.89 -2.09
N TYR A 373 -38.21 7.42 -3.33
CA TYR A 373 -39.40 6.68 -3.78
C TYR A 373 -39.09 5.20 -4.05
N THR A 374 -37.94 4.91 -4.67
CA THR A 374 -37.40 3.55 -4.87
C THR A 374 -36.03 3.45 -4.20
N HIS A 375 -35.27 2.38 -4.49
CA HIS A 375 -33.94 2.14 -3.92
C HIS A 375 -33.96 2.09 -2.39
N LYS A 376 -34.81 1.21 -1.86
CA LYS A 376 -34.91 0.89 -0.43
C LYS A 376 -34.47 -0.54 -0.19
N ASP A 377 -34.13 -0.83 1.06
CA ASP A 377 -33.81 -2.17 1.56
C ASP A 377 -32.77 -2.88 0.70
N GLU A 378 -33.15 -3.97 0.04
CA GLU A 378 -32.24 -4.79 -0.78
C GLU A 378 -31.82 -4.10 -2.09
N TRP A 379 -32.57 -3.11 -2.57
CA TRP A 379 -32.28 -2.38 -3.82
C TRP A 379 -31.68 -0.98 -3.59
N ARG A 380 -31.21 -0.72 -2.38
CA ARG A 380 -30.78 0.63 -1.95
C ARG A 380 -29.52 1.18 -2.62
N HIS A 381 -28.75 0.36 -3.35
CA HIS A 381 -27.48 0.77 -3.97
C HIS A 381 -27.58 0.90 -5.51
N ALA A 382 -28.73 1.35 -6.00
CA ALA A 382 -28.97 1.58 -7.41
C ALA A 382 -29.05 3.07 -7.76
N TRP A 383 -29.01 3.36 -9.07
CA TRP A 383 -29.16 4.70 -9.63
C TRP A 383 -30.19 4.71 -10.76
N ASP A 384 -30.95 5.80 -10.83
CA ASP A 384 -31.79 6.12 -11.97
C ASP A 384 -31.21 7.35 -12.67
N PHE A 385 -31.11 7.29 -14.00
CA PHE A 385 -30.58 8.37 -14.82
C PHE A 385 -31.60 8.85 -15.85
N ALA A 386 -31.76 10.17 -15.97
CA ALA A 386 -32.58 10.80 -17.01
C ALA A 386 -31.86 12.03 -17.59
N ILE A 387 -32.32 12.55 -18.72
CA ILE A 387 -31.78 13.79 -19.31
C ILE A 387 -32.68 14.95 -18.90
N VAL A 388 -32.09 16.06 -18.47
CA VAL A 388 -32.79 17.32 -18.19
C VAL A 388 -32.22 18.45 -19.04
N ASP A 389 -33.02 19.48 -19.31
CA ASP A 389 -32.56 20.73 -19.91
C ASP A 389 -32.00 21.73 -18.88
N ASP A 390 -31.68 22.94 -19.33
CA ASP A 390 -31.12 24.00 -18.50
C ASP A 390 -32.11 24.55 -17.45
N GLU A 391 -33.41 24.27 -17.60
CA GLU A 391 -34.46 24.58 -16.62
C GLU A 391 -34.80 23.37 -15.72
N ASP A 392 -33.96 22.33 -15.76
CA ASP A 392 -34.11 21.05 -15.05
C ASP A 392 -35.40 20.28 -15.42
N LYS A 393 -35.97 20.52 -16.61
CA LYS A 393 -37.10 19.75 -17.15
C LYS A 393 -36.64 18.51 -17.90
N GLN A 394 -37.33 17.39 -17.73
CA GLN A 394 -37.00 16.11 -18.38
C GLN A 394 -37.52 15.97 -19.82
N TYR A 395 -38.37 16.90 -20.26
CA TYR A 395 -39.12 16.79 -21.51
C TYR A 395 -39.22 18.13 -22.24
N LYS A 396 -39.50 18.03 -23.54
CA LYS A 396 -39.89 19.14 -24.42
C LYS A 396 -41.42 19.21 -24.56
N LYS A 397 -41.95 20.32 -25.07
CA LYS A 397 -43.40 20.52 -25.29
C LYS A 397 -44.20 20.34 -24.00
N GLN A 398 -45.23 19.48 -23.99
CA GLN A 398 -46.14 19.28 -22.87
C GLN A 398 -45.74 18.11 -21.96
N GLY A 399 -44.90 17.17 -22.44
CA GLY A 399 -44.46 16.03 -21.63
C GLY A 399 -45.49 14.93 -21.48
N ASN A 400 -46.54 14.92 -22.31
CA ASN A 400 -47.63 13.94 -22.21
C ASN A 400 -47.34 12.63 -22.97
N LEU A 401 -46.28 12.61 -23.78
CA LEU A 401 -45.87 11.46 -24.59
C LEU A 401 -44.44 11.07 -24.25
N VAL A 402 -44.10 9.79 -24.34
CA VAL A 402 -42.73 9.29 -24.14
C VAL A 402 -41.71 9.97 -25.06
N ASP A 403 -42.09 10.26 -26.32
CA ASP A 403 -41.26 10.97 -27.30
C ASP A 403 -40.92 12.43 -26.95
N ASP A 404 -41.63 13.01 -25.97
CA ASP A 404 -41.33 14.33 -25.46
C ASP A 404 -40.12 14.31 -24.50
N TYR A 405 -39.79 13.17 -23.89
CA TYR A 405 -38.67 13.07 -22.94
C TYR A 405 -37.32 13.01 -23.64
N TYR A 406 -36.34 13.76 -23.14
CA TYR A 406 -35.04 13.91 -23.79
C TYR A 406 -34.22 12.60 -23.82
N CYS A 407 -34.37 11.77 -22.79
CA CYS A 407 -33.70 10.48 -22.65
C CYS A 407 -34.36 9.36 -23.46
N TYR A 408 -35.64 9.49 -23.86
CA TYR A 408 -36.34 8.43 -24.58
C TYR A 408 -35.67 8.13 -25.93
N ASN A 409 -35.56 6.85 -26.26
CA ASN A 409 -34.91 6.32 -27.46
C ASN A 409 -33.43 6.71 -27.62
N LYS A 410 -32.75 7.17 -26.55
CA LYS A 410 -31.29 7.36 -26.54
C LYS A 410 -30.56 6.05 -26.35
N MET A 411 -29.39 5.93 -26.98
CA MET A 411 -28.55 4.72 -26.91
C MET A 411 -28.01 4.50 -25.50
N ILE A 412 -28.14 3.26 -25.03
CA ILE A 412 -27.58 2.78 -23.77
C ILE A 412 -26.45 1.82 -24.08
N LEU A 413 -25.35 1.99 -23.35
CA LEU A 413 -24.08 1.37 -23.65
C LEU A 413 -23.65 0.40 -22.57
N CYS A 414 -22.81 -0.55 -22.98
CA CYS A 414 -22.21 -1.52 -22.09
C CYS A 414 -21.27 -0.82 -21.08
N PRO A 415 -21.49 -0.98 -19.77
CA PRO A 415 -20.73 -0.29 -18.74
C PRO A 415 -19.34 -0.90 -18.50
N ALA A 416 -19.11 -2.18 -18.81
CA ALA A 416 -17.81 -2.85 -18.73
C ALA A 416 -17.83 -4.14 -19.56
N ASP A 417 -16.65 -4.64 -19.93
CA ASP A 417 -16.52 -5.92 -20.63
C ASP A 417 -17.20 -7.06 -19.85
N GLY A 418 -17.90 -7.95 -20.55
CA GLY A 418 -18.63 -9.03 -19.90
C GLY A 418 -19.44 -9.91 -20.86
N GLU A 419 -20.24 -10.80 -20.27
CA GLU A 419 -21.16 -11.69 -20.98
C GLU A 419 -22.61 -11.34 -20.59
N VAL A 420 -23.49 -11.21 -21.57
CA VAL A 420 -24.92 -10.99 -21.30
C VAL A 420 -25.56 -12.30 -20.81
N VAL A 421 -25.89 -12.39 -19.52
CA VAL A 421 -26.39 -13.62 -18.91
C VAL A 421 -27.92 -13.68 -18.80
N ASN A 422 -28.59 -12.52 -18.86
CA ASN A 422 -30.04 -12.45 -18.80
C ASN A 422 -30.58 -11.27 -19.61
N ILE A 423 -31.71 -11.46 -20.27
CA ILE A 423 -32.47 -10.42 -20.99
C ILE A 423 -33.96 -10.71 -20.78
N LEU A 424 -34.71 -9.67 -20.46
CA LEU A 424 -36.16 -9.61 -20.54
C LEU A 424 -36.53 -8.52 -21.54
N ASP A 425 -37.33 -8.85 -22.54
CA ASP A 425 -37.83 -7.93 -23.58
C ASP A 425 -39.31 -8.20 -23.84
N GLY A 426 -39.97 -7.35 -24.64
CA GLY A 426 -41.39 -7.48 -25.01
C GLY A 426 -42.37 -6.86 -23.99
N VAL A 427 -41.88 -6.04 -23.07
CA VAL A 427 -42.72 -5.23 -22.17
C VAL A 427 -42.93 -3.85 -22.82
N SER A 428 -44.17 -3.51 -23.14
CA SER A 428 -44.48 -2.20 -23.71
C SER A 428 -44.21 -1.05 -22.73
N ASP A 429 -43.90 0.12 -23.29
CA ASP A 429 -43.68 1.34 -22.52
C ASP A 429 -44.99 1.82 -21.87
N ASN A 430 -44.89 2.32 -20.63
CA ASN A 430 -46.04 2.87 -19.93
C ASN A 430 -46.47 4.21 -20.53
N GLU A 431 -47.77 4.52 -20.41
CA GLU A 431 -48.24 5.90 -20.50
C GLU A 431 -47.55 6.77 -19.44
N ILE A 432 -47.37 8.05 -19.74
CA ILE A 432 -46.68 8.97 -18.83
C ILE A 432 -47.42 9.09 -17.50
N GLY A 433 -46.71 8.83 -16.40
CA GLY A 433 -47.24 8.83 -15.04
C GLY A 433 -47.68 7.46 -14.51
N GLU A 434 -47.88 6.48 -15.40
CA GLU A 434 -48.30 5.12 -15.05
C GLU A 434 -47.11 4.20 -14.80
N VAL A 435 -47.32 3.09 -14.08
CA VAL A 435 -46.30 2.08 -13.80
C VAL A 435 -46.82 0.67 -13.93
N ASN A 436 -46.00 -0.24 -14.46
CA ASN A 436 -46.27 -1.68 -14.49
C ASN A 436 -45.57 -2.37 -13.33
N LEU A 437 -46.32 -2.69 -12.28
CA LEU A 437 -45.80 -3.35 -11.08
C LEU A 437 -45.71 -4.88 -11.23
N ASP A 438 -46.49 -5.48 -12.14
CA ASP A 438 -46.46 -6.92 -12.40
C ASP A 438 -45.14 -7.31 -13.07
N GLN A 439 -44.69 -6.50 -14.04
CA GLN A 439 -43.38 -6.60 -14.68
C GLN A 439 -42.48 -5.47 -14.20
N ASN A 440 -42.28 -5.38 -12.88
CA ASN A 440 -41.59 -4.27 -12.19
C ASN A 440 -40.28 -3.79 -12.84
N TRP A 441 -39.47 -4.70 -13.40
CA TRP A 441 -38.18 -4.34 -14.01
C TRP A 441 -38.27 -3.95 -15.49
N GLY A 442 -39.41 -4.20 -16.15
CA GLY A 442 -39.58 -3.92 -17.57
C GLY A 442 -38.54 -4.62 -18.44
N ASN A 443 -38.27 -4.07 -19.62
CA ASN A 443 -37.21 -4.59 -20.48
C ASN A 443 -35.86 -4.35 -19.79
N SER A 444 -35.11 -5.42 -19.53
CA SER A 444 -33.91 -5.41 -18.69
C SER A 444 -32.87 -6.37 -19.23
N LEU A 445 -31.60 -6.09 -18.93
CA LEU A 445 -30.51 -7.04 -19.15
C LEU A 445 -29.58 -7.11 -17.94
N VAL A 446 -28.92 -8.25 -17.81
CA VAL A 446 -27.88 -8.50 -16.80
C VAL A 446 -26.61 -8.95 -17.49
N ILE A 447 -25.49 -8.30 -17.16
CA ILE A 447 -24.16 -8.61 -17.69
C ILE A 447 -23.32 -9.17 -16.55
N HIS A 448 -22.71 -10.33 -16.77
CA HIS A 448 -21.70 -10.91 -15.89
C HIS A 448 -20.33 -10.36 -16.25
N HIS A 449 -19.63 -9.83 -15.25
CA HIS A 449 -18.27 -9.32 -15.37
C HIS A 449 -17.29 -10.21 -14.59
N HIS A 450 -15.99 -9.87 -14.68
CA HIS A 450 -14.98 -10.52 -13.85
C HIS A 450 -15.28 -10.35 -12.34
N SER A 451 -14.68 -11.20 -11.51
CA SER A 451 -14.79 -11.14 -10.04
C SER A 451 -16.20 -11.42 -9.45
N GLY A 452 -17.09 -12.06 -10.21
CA GLY A 452 -18.43 -12.45 -9.73
C GLY A 452 -19.39 -11.27 -9.57
N ILE A 453 -19.13 -10.17 -10.28
CA ILE A 453 -19.95 -8.96 -10.26
C ILE A 453 -20.85 -8.95 -11.49
N TYR A 454 -22.09 -8.55 -11.30
CA TYR A 454 -23.05 -8.35 -12.36
C TYR A 454 -23.50 -6.90 -12.39
N SER A 455 -23.78 -6.38 -13.58
CA SER A 455 -24.52 -5.13 -13.74
C SER A 455 -25.90 -5.42 -14.33
N GLN A 456 -26.93 -4.77 -13.80
CA GLN A 456 -28.27 -4.79 -14.36
C GLN A 456 -28.63 -3.39 -14.86
N LEU A 457 -29.19 -3.35 -16.06
CA LEU A 457 -29.81 -2.17 -16.66
C LEU A 457 -31.28 -2.49 -16.93
N SER A 458 -32.18 -1.57 -16.59
CA SER A 458 -33.64 -1.77 -16.71
C SER A 458 -34.32 -0.59 -17.40
N HIS A 459 -35.61 -0.78 -17.73
CA HIS A 459 -36.47 0.21 -18.38
C HIS A 459 -36.09 0.55 -19.83
N PHE A 460 -35.56 -0.44 -20.57
CA PHE A 460 -35.31 -0.31 -22.02
C PHE A 460 -36.63 -0.18 -22.80
N ARG A 461 -36.52 0.40 -23.99
CA ARG A 461 -37.63 0.45 -24.95
C ARG A 461 -37.89 -0.95 -25.51
N GLU A 462 -39.15 -1.29 -25.73
CA GLU A 462 -39.56 -2.57 -26.34
C GLU A 462 -38.85 -2.80 -27.69
N ASP A 463 -38.38 -4.04 -27.92
CA ASP A 463 -37.71 -4.48 -29.15
C ASP A 463 -36.47 -3.64 -29.53
N SER A 464 -35.80 -3.04 -28.54
CA SER A 464 -34.66 -2.14 -28.79
C SER A 464 -33.29 -2.80 -28.62
N PHE A 465 -33.19 -3.98 -28.00
CA PHE A 465 -31.91 -4.61 -27.73
C PHE A 465 -31.13 -4.92 -29.02
N LYS A 466 -29.83 -4.65 -28.98
CA LYS A 466 -28.86 -4.97 -30.05
C LYS A 466 -27.99 -6.17 -29.74
N VAL A 467 -28.22 -6.77 -28.57
CA VAL A 467 -27.50 -7.92 -28.03
C VAL A 467 -28.50 -9.01 -27.63
N LYS A 468 -28.02 -10.24 -27.51
CA LYS A 468 -28.79 -11.39 -27.01
C LYS A 468 -28.05 -12.07 -25.86
N LYS A 469 -28.78 -12.90 -25.12
CA LYS A 469 -28.20 -13.75 -24.07
C LYS A 469 -27.08 -14.63 -24.65
N GLY A 470 -25.93 -14.65 -23.97
CA GLY A 470 -24.72 -15.36 -24.36
C GLY A 470 -23.73 -14.52 -25.18
N ASP A 471 -24.08 -13.29 -25.56
CA ASP A 471 -23.14 -12.42 -26.28
C ASP A 471 -22.04 -11.92 -25.35
N LEU A 472 -20.79 -11.95 -25.86
CA LEU A 472 -19.66 -11.25 -25.25
C LEU A 472 -19.69 -9.79 -25.71
N VAL A 473 -19.81 -8.88 -24.75
CA VAL A 473 -19.90 -7.44 -24.98
C VAL A 473 -18.65 -6.74 -24.45
N LYS A 474 -18.21 -5.72 -25.19
CA LYS A 474 -17.14 -4.82 -24.78
C LYS A 474 -17.70 -3.53 -24.22
N LYS A 475 -16.95 -2.94 -23.29
CA LYS A 475 -17.21 -1.63 -22.74
C LYS A 475 -17.42 -0.61 -23.86
N GLY A 476 -18.62 -0.02 -23.90
CA GLY A 476 -19.03 0.96 -24.91
C GLY A 476 -19.88 0.42 -26.06
N ASP A 477 -20.06 -0.90 -26.18
CA ASP A 477 -20.99 -1.49 -27.15
C ASP A 477 -22.42 -1.03 -26.88
N ILE A 478 -23.22 -0.87 -27.94
CA ILE A 478 -24.63 -0.47 -27.82
C ILE A 478 -25.44 -1.67 -27.36
N LEU A 479 -26.15 -1.53 -26.25
CA LEU A 479 -27.01 -2.57 -25.68
C LEU A 479 -28.44 -2.47 -26.19
N GLY A 480 -28.98 -1.25 -26.27
CA GLY A 480 -30.37 -0.97 -26.65
C GLY A 480 -30.68 0.52 -26.53
N THR A 481 -31.96 0.89 -26.45
CA THR A 481 -32.36 2.29 -26.23
C THR A 481 -33.22 2.46 -24.98
N CYS A 482 -33.12 3.64 -24.37
CA CYS A 482 -33.89 4.03 -23.19
C CYS A 482 -35.39 4.05 -23.52
N GLY A 483 -36.21 3.46 -22.65
CA GLY A 483 -37.66 3.39 -22.76
C GLY A 483 -38.36 3.90 -21.50
N ASN A 484 -39.55 3.38 -21.26
CA ASN A 484 -40.42 3.65 -20.12
C ASN A 484 -41.17 2.38 -19.65
N SER A 485 -40.57 1.19 -19.79
CA SER A 485 -41.20 -0.09 -19.45
C SER A 485 -41.06 -0.45 -17.96
N GLY A 486 -42.00 -1.20 -17.39
CA GLY A 486 -41.93 -1.68 -15.99
C GLY A 486 -42.32 -0.62 -14.95
N ARG A 487 -41.67 -0.57 -13.79
CA ARG A 487 -41.92 0.44 -12.74
C ARG A 487 -41.23 1.77 -13.09
N SER A 488 -41.61 2.33 -14.22
CA SER A 488 -41.07 3.58 -14.76
C SER A 488 -42.22 4.55 -15.08
N PRO A 489 -42.47 5.57 -14.23
CA PRO A 489 -43.52 6.57 -14.51
C PRO A 489 -43.11 7.53 -15.64
N PHE A 490 -41.80 7.75 -15.81
CA PHE A 490 -41.21 8.65 -16.80
C PHE A 490 -39.96 8.01 -17.39
N PRO A 491 -39.65 8.20 -18.68
CA PRO A 491 -38.46 7.61 -19.31
C PRO A 491 -37.17 7.86 -18.51
N HIS A 492 -36.48 6.79 -18.15
CA HIS A 492 -35.18 6.83 -17.47
C HIS A 492 -34.48 5.46 -17.59
N ILE A 493 -33.22 5.38 -17.19
CA ILE A 493 -32.49 4.11 -17.07
C ILE A 493 -32.13 3.84 -15.63
N HIS A 494 -32.53 2.67 -15.16
CA HIS A 494 -32.09 2.12 -13.89
C HIS A 494 -30.76 1.37 -14.09
N PHE A 495 -29.84 1.53 -13.15
CA PHE A 495 -28.53 0.88 -13.14
C PHE A 495 -28.17 0.40 -11.74
N GLN A 496 -27.78 -0.86 -11.63
CA GLN A 496 -27.31 -1.42 -10.37
C GLN A 496 -26.19 -2.45 -10.55
N PHE A 497 -25.41 -2.62 -9.48
CA PHE A 497 -24.49 -3.75 -9.31
C PHE A 497 -25.14 -4.81 -8.43
N GLN A 498 -24.89 -6.09 -8.72
CA GLN A 498 -25.43 -7.23 -7.98
C GLN A 498 -24.48 -8.44 -8.02
N THR A 499 -24.76 -9.47 -7.21
CA THR A 499 -23.92 -10.68 -7.08
C THR A 499 -24.49 -11.93 -7.74
N THR A 500 -25.70 -11.85 -8.32
CA THR A 500 -26.36 -12.98 -8.96
C THR A 500 -26.89 -12.64 -10.36
N PRO A 501 -27.13 -13.62 -11.25
CA PRO A 501 -27.48 -13.38 -12.65
C PRO A 501 -28.97 -13.01 -12.88
N TYR A 502 -29.78 -12.95 -11.82
CA TYR A 502 -31.23 -12.77 -11.94
C TYR A 502 -31.62 -11.29 -11.97
N ILE A 503 -32.59 -10.94 -12.81
CA ILE A 503 -33.17 -9.59 -12.85
C ILE A 503 -33.85 -9.32 -11.50
N GLY A 504 -33.54 -8.18 -10.89
CA GLY A 504 -34.08 -7.74 -9.61
C GLY A 504 -33.36 -8.29 -8.38
N SER A 505 -32.14 -8.79 -8.54
CA SER A 505 -31.31 -9.24 -7.41
C SER A 505 -31.00 -8.10 -6.44
N SER A 506 -30.68 -8.45 -5.19
CA SER A 506 -30.21 -7.50 -4.19
C SER A 506 -28.93 -6.80 -4.65
N THR A 507 -28.88 -5.50 -4.39
CA THR A 507 -27.84 -4.58 -4.87
C THR A 507 -26.55 -4.68 -4.05
N LEU A 508 -25.43 -4.39 -4.71
CA LEU A 508 -24.10 -4.35 -4.11
C LEU A 508 -23.65 -2.89 -3.94
N GLU A 509 -23.12 -2.58 -2.76
CA GLU A 509 -22.60 -1.25 -2.45
C GLU A 509 -21.23 -1.01 -3.11
N LEU A 510 -21.23 -0.59 -4.38
CA LEU A 510 -20.02 -0.22 -5.12
C LEU A 510 -19.98 1.29 -5.44
N ALA A 511 -18.77 1.80 -5.67
CA ALA A 511 -18.54 3.14 -6.19
C ALA A 511 -18.11 3.06 -7.66
N LEU A 512 -18.41 4.08 -8.44
CA LEU A 512 -17.94 4.17 -9.83
C LEU A 512 -16.44 4.53 -9.84
N PRO A 513 -15.60 3.86 -10.67
CA PRO A 513 -14.16 4.13 -10.73
C PRO A 513 -13.86 5.58 -11.06
N HIS A 514 -14.41 6.09 -12.16
CA HIS A 514 -14.30 7.49 -12.56
C HIS A 514 -15.56 7.95 -13.29
N TYR A 515 -15.96 9.20 -13.04
CA TYR A 515 -16.98 9.90 -13.81
C TYR A 515 -16.75 11.40 -13.73
N MET A 516 -17.23 12.15 -14.72
CA MET A 516 -17.22 13.60 -14.66
C MET A 516 -18.57 14.11 -14.17
N GLU A 517 -18.53 15.13 -13.32
CA GLU A 517 -19.70 15.79 -12.76
C GLU A 517 -19.66 17.27 -13.13
N ARG A 518 -20.76 17.79 -13.69
CA ARG A 518 -20.90 19.24 -13.92
C ARG A 518 -21.37 19.91 -12.64
N ILE A 519 -20.60 20.88 -12.19
CA ILE A 519 -20.92 21.77 -11.08
C ILE A 519 -20.93 23.19 -11.63
N GLU A 520 -22.11 23.76 -11.80
CA GLU A 520 -22.32 25.06 -12.45
C GLU A 520 -21.67 25.10 -13.85
N LYS A 521 -20.61 25.91 -14.03
CA LYS A 521 -19.86 26.08 -15.28
C LYS A 521 -18.61 25.20 -15.37
N GLN A 522 -18.26 24.47 -14.32
CA GLN A 522 -17.07 23.64 -14.25
C GLN A 522 -17.43 22.15 -14.37
N VAL A 523 -16.53 21.38 -14.95
CA VAL A 523 -16.62 19.92 -14.96
C VAL A 523 -15.53 19.40 -14.06
N VAL A 524 -15.86 18.52 -13.11
CA VAL A 524 -14.91 17.97 -12.14
C VAL A 524 -14.84 16.46 -12.31
N LEU A 525 -13.62 15.92 -12.38
CA LEU A 525 -13.42 14.48 -12.38
C LEU A 525 -13.56 13.91 -10.96
N LYS A 526 -14.59 13.12 -10.72
CA LYS A 526 -14.76 12.32 -9.50
C LYS A 526 -14.13 10.94 -9.68
N SER A 527 -13.69 10.33 -8.60
CA SER A 527 -13.03 9.01 -8.65
C SER A 527 -13.36 8.20 -7.42
N TYR A 528 -13.70 6.92 -7.62
CA TYR A 528 -14.13 5.99 -6.58
C TYR A 528 -15.23 6.60 -5.70
N ALA A 529 -16.22 7.21 -6.36
CA ALA A 529 -17.29 7.97 -5.72
C ALA A 529 -18.67 7.44 -6.15
N LYS A 530 -19.69 7.76 -5.35
CA LYS A 530 -21.09 7.44 -5.63
C LYS A 530 -21.78 8.73 -6.05
N PRO A 531 -22.35 8.82 -7.26
CA PRO A 531 -23.13 9.97 -7.68
C PRO A 531 -24.29 10.25 -6.71
N ALA A 532 -24.46 11.52 -6.33
CA ALA A 532 -25.57 11.97 -5.49
C ALA A 532 -26.81 12.30 -6.35
N LYS A 533 -27.99 12.39 -5.73
CA LYS A 533 -29.22 12.87 -6.38
C LYS A 533 -28.97 14.26 -6.98
N SER A 534 -29.50 14.50 -8.18
CA SER A 534 -29.34 15.73 -8.97
C SER A 534 -27.93 15.99 -9.52
N ALA A 535 -26.98 15.07 -9.34
CA ALA A 535 -25.66 15.19 -9.98
C ALA A 535 -25.80 15.04 -11.50
N LYS A 536 -25.23 15.98 -12.26
CA LYS A 536 -25.18 15.98 -13.73
C LYS A 536 -23.90 15.29 -14.19
N LEU A 537 -24.02 14.09 -14.73
CA LEU A 537 -22.92 13.18 -15.04
C LEU A 537 -22.58 13.16 -16.52
N LEU A 538 -21.28 13.03 -16.80
CA LEU A 538 -20.71 12.96 -18.14
C LEU A 538 -19.75 11.77 -18.21
N ARG A 539 -19.93 10.91 -19.22
CA ARG A 539 -19.06 9.73 -19.44
C ARG A 539 -17.67 10.11 -19.92
N GLY A 540 -17.60 11.04 -20.86
CA GLY A 540 -16.36 11.42 -21.45
C GLY A 540 -15.85 10.51 -22.57
N GLU A 541 -15.57 11.08 -23.74
CA GLU A 541 -14.90 10.34 -24.83
C GLU A 541 -13.38 10.49 -24.74
N ALA A 542 -12.67 9.38 -24.99
CA ALA A 542 -11.23 9.36 -25.03
C ALA A 542 -10.72 10.08 -26.28
N HIS A 543 -9.69 10.92 -26.14
CA HIS A 543 -9.07 11.60 -27.27
C HIS A 543 -7.93 10.73 -27.82
N PRO A 544 -7.94 10.36 -29.12
CA PRO A 544 -6.94 9.45 -29.69
C PRO A 544 -5.49 9.88 -29.44
N LEU A 545 -5.17 11.18 -29.58
CA LEU A 545 -3.83 11.71 -29.29
C LEU A 545 -3.39 11.50 -27.82
N LEU A 546 -4.27 11.73 -26.85
CA LEU A 546 -3.94 11.54 -25.43
C LEU A 546 -3.76 10.05 -25.10
N VAL A 547 -4.60 9.18 -25.66
CA VAL A 547 -4.46 7.73 -25.50
C VAL A 547 -3.15 7.25 -26.10
N GLN A 548 -2.75 7.72 -27.28
CA GLN A 548 -1.50 7.33 -27.92
C GLN A 548 -0.26 7.83 -27.15
N SER A 549 -0.32 9.04 -26.57
CA SER A 549 0.82 9.62 -25.86
C SER A 549 0.91 9.25 -24.38
N LEU A 550 -0.20 8.97 -23.69
CA LEU A 550 -0.25 8.76 -22.24
C LEU A 550 -0.97 7.46 -21.82
N GLY A 551 -1.57 6.72 -22.76
CA GLY A 551 -2.20 5.41 -22.53
C GLY A 551 -1.19 4.26 -22.52
N PHE A 552 -0.14 4.38 -21.71
CA PHE A 552 0.98 3.45 -21.64
C PHE A 552 0.57 1.96 -21.65
N GLN A 553 1.23 1.16 -22.49
CA GLN A 553 0.97 -0.28 -22.62
C GLN A 553 2.15 -1.11 -22.13
N ALA A 554 1.89 -2.28 -21.52
CA ALA A 554 2.94 -3.15 -21.02
C ALA A 554 3.92 -3.59 -22.13
N GLY A 555 5.22 -3.51 -21.86
CA GLY A 555 6.29 -3.83 -22.82
C GLY A 555 6.76 -2.65 -23.67
N GLN A 556 5.97 -1.57 -23.75
CA GLN A 556 6.29 -0.36 -24.50
C GLN A 556 7.60 0.27 -23.99
N LYS A 557 8.45 0.71 -24.92
CA LYS A 557 9.69 1.44 -24.64
C LYS A 557 9.63 2.81 -25.28
N PHE A 558 10.20 3.81 -24.61
CA PHE A 558 10.29 5.16 -25.16
C PHE A 558 11.41 5.93 -24.49
N SER A 559 11.86 6.99 -25.15
CA SER A 559 12.94 7.84 -24.64
C SER A 559 12.52 9.30 -24.61
N PHE A 560 12.82 9.98 -23.52
CA PHE A 560 12.71 11.44 -23.45
C PHE A 560 14.07 12.10 -23.67
N GLU A 561 14.07 13.16 -24.45
CA GLU A 561 15.19 14.06 -24.67
C GLU A 561 14.97 15.36 -23.90
N VAL A 562 16.01 15.85 -23.23
CA VAL A 562 16.00 17.13 -22.52
C VAL A 562 16.41 18.24 -23.49
N LEU A 563 15.50 19.17 -23.77
CA LEU A 563 15.72 20.30 -24.66
C LEU A 563 16.35 21.44 -23.84
N ALA A 564 17.66 21.60 -23.94
CA ALA A 564 18.42 22.51 -23.09
C ALA A 564 18.19 24.00 -23.40
N GLY A 565 17.75 24.77 -22.39
CA GLY A 565 18.11 26.17 -22.22
C GLY A 565 19.46 26.29 -21.48
N SER A 566 20.26 27.32 -21.78
CA SER A 566 21.68 27.50 -21.37
C SER A 566 22.03 27.35 -19.87
N ASP A 567 21.04 27.33 -18.97
CA ASP A 567 21.21 27.17 -17.51
C ASP A 567 20.85 25.75 -16.98
N GLN A 568 20.39 24.85 -17.86
CA GLN A 568 19.79 23.55 -17.50
C GLN A 568 20.80 22.38 -17.39
N ARG A 569 22.02 22.51 -17.92
CA ARG A 569 23.05 21.44 -17.89
C ARG A 569 23.52 21.04 -16.49
N LYS A 570 23.17 21.79 -15.44
CA LYS A 570 23.50 21.46 -14.04
C LYS A 570 22.46 20.58 -13.34
N VAL A 571 21.27 20.35 -13.90
CA VAL A 571 20.18 19.63 -13.21
C VAL A 571 20.14 18.14 -13.55
N PHE A 572 20.48 17.76 -14.79
CA PHE A 572 20.57 16.36 -15.22
C PHE A 572 21.89 16.14 -15.95
N GLU A 573 22.62 15.08 -15.57
CA GLU A 573 23.90 14.70 -16.19
C GLU A 573 23.72 14.06 -17.57
N GLN A 574 22.48 13.68 -17.93
CA GLN A 574 22.16 12.92 -19.14
C GLN A 574 21.07 13.64 -19.96
N ASN A 575 21.29 13.71 -21.27
CA ASN A 575 20.37 14.37 -22.23
C ASN A 575 19.23 13.44 -22.69
N LYS A 576 19.43 12.12 -22.64
CA LYS A 576 18.44 11.12 -23.07
C LYS A 576 18.15 10.14 -21.95
N TRP A 577 16.87 9.85 -21.74
CA TRP A 577 16.36 9.01 -20.66
C TRP A 577 15.44 7.94 -21.22
N ASP A 578 15.82 6.68 -21.05
CA ASP A 578 15.06 5.53 -21.55
C ASP A 578 14.11 4.99 -20.46
N PHE A 579 12.88 4.74 -20.88
CA PHE A 579 11.82 4.18 -20.05
C PHE A 579 11.23 2.92 -20.69
N GLU A 580 10.75 2.02 -19.85
CA GLU A 580 10.07 0.79 -20.23
C GLU A 580 8.86 0.57 -19.33
N VAL A 581 7.71 0.22 -19.89
CA VAL A 581 6.51 -0.14 -19.14
C VAL A 581 6.60 -1.61 -18.73
N LYS A 582 6.58 -1.89 -17.43
CA LYS A 582 6.68 -3.25 -16.88
C LYS A 582 5.51 -3.55 -15.96
N SER A 583 5.28 -4.83 -15.71
CA SER A 583 4.35 -5.31 -14.68
C SER A 583 5.10 -6.13 -13.65
N ASP A 584 4.68 -6.02 -12.38
CA ASP A 584 5.20 -6.88 -11.31
C ASP A 584 4.45 -8.23 -11.25
N THR A 585 4.86 -9.10 -10.31
CA THR A 585 4.24 -10.42 -10.11
C THR A 585 2.80 -10.37 -9.61
N LEU A 586 2.33 -9.20 -9.18
CA LEU A 586 0.96 -8.93 -8.75
C LEU A 586 0.15 -8.22 -9.84
N ALA A 587 0.66 -8.20 -11.08
CA ALA A 587 0.07 -7.52 -12.24
C ALA A 587 -0.06 -6.00 -12.10
N ASN A 588 0.67 -5.35 -11.20
CA ASN A 588 0.71 -3.88 -11.15
C ASN A 588 1.65 -3.34 -12.23
N THR A 589 1.14 -2.47 -13.08
CA THR A 589 1.90 -1.77 -14.12
C THR A 589 2.69 -0.58 -13.57
N TYR A 590 3.93 -0.41 -14.06
CA TYR A 590 4.80 0.70 -13.70
C TYR A 590 5.74 1.11 -14.84
N LEU A 591 6.08 2.41 -14.86
CA LEU A 591 7.17 2.94 -15.66
C LEU A 591 8.50 2.67 -14.97
N TYR A 592 9.45 2.07 -15.69
CA TYR A 592 10.79 1.78 -15.22
C TYR A 592 11.82 2.66 -15.91
N CYS A 593 12.67 3.34 -15.15
CA CYS A 593 13.79 4.12 -15.69
C CYS A 593 15.08 3.30 -15.65
N SER A 594 15.70 3.07 -16.81
CA SER A 594 16.90 2.24 -16.92
C SER A 594 18.14 2.88 -16.27
N SER A 595 18.24 4.22 -16.27
CA SER A 595 19.42 4.93 -15.74
C SER A 595 19.41 5.05 -14.22
N THR A 596 18.26 5.27 -13.59
CA THR A 596 18.15 5.46 -12.12
C THR A 596 17.53 4.29 -11.39
N HIS A 597 17.05 3.27 -12.11
CA HIS A 597 16.28 2.14 -11.57
C HIS A 597 14.99 2.57 -10.82
N SER A 598 14.52 3.80 -11.07
CA SER A 598 13.29 4.34 -10.49
C SER A 598 12.07 3.66 -11.10
N ARG A 599 10.98 3.55 -10.32
CA ARG A 599 9.70 2.97 -10.71
C ARG A 599 8.55 3.90 -10.37
N ALA A 600 7.61 4.10 -11.28
CA ALA A 600 6.38 4.86 -11.06
C ALA A 600 5.17 3.97 -11.41
N TYR A 601 4.40 3.54 -10.41
CA TYR A 601 3.24 2.66 -10.58
C TYR A 601 2.02 3.47 -10.98
N PHE A 602 1.24 2.96 -11.94
CA PHE A 602 0.05 3.63 -12.45
C PHE A 602 -1.03 2.61 -12.85
N SER A 603 -2.28 3.07 -12.95
CA SER A 603 -3.36 2.36 -13.64
C SER A 603 -4.01 3.27 -14.68
N LEU A 604 -4.70 2.63 -15.62
CA LEU A 604 -5.51 3.26 -16.64
C LEU A 604 -6.93 2.71 -16.53
N GLU A 605 -7.82 3.45 -15.86
CA GLU A 605 -9.20 3.06 -15.57
C GLU A 605 -10.13 4.16 -16.10
N ALA A 606 -11.18 3.81 -16.84
CA ALA A 606 -12.19 4.72 -17.39
C ALA A 606 -11.58 5.98 -18.04
N ASN A 607 -10.57 5.78 -18.88
CA ASN A 607 -9.79 6.83 -19.58
C ASN A 607 -9.03 7.78 -18.64
N VAL A 608 -8.77 7.41 -17.39
CA VAL A 608 -7.94 8.19 -16.45
C VAL A 608 -6.61 7.48 -16.26
N LEU A 609 -5.52 8.13 -16.65
CA LEU A 609 -4.17 7.76 -16.21
C LEU A 609 -3.99 8.29 -14.78
N GLN A 610 -3.74 7.40 -13.82
CA GLN A 610 -3.44 7.79 -12.45
C GLN A 610 -2.21 7.06 -11.92
N PHE A 611 -1.23 7.81 -11.43
CA PHE A 611 -0.10 7.26 -10.70
C PHE A 611 -0.45 7.03 -9.23
N HIS A 612 0.02 5.90 -8.69
CA HIS A 612 -0.31 5.44 -7.33
C HIS A 612 0.86 5.48 -6.37
N ASN A 613 2.07 5.32 -6.92
CA ASN A 613 3.29 5.26 -6.12
C ASN A 613 4.54 5.57 -6.94
N TYR A 614 5.57 6.06 -6.26
CA TYR A 614 6.90 6.30 -6.83
C TYR A 614 7.99 5.74 -5.92
N LEU A 615 8.84 4.88 -6.47
CA LEU A 615 10.00 4.30 -5.80
C LEU A 615 11.27 4.69 -6.57
N GLY A 616 12.10 5.58 -6.02
CA GLY A 616 13.37 5.93 -6.65
C GLY A 616 13.90 7.30 -6.25
N ASN A 617 14.83 7.82 -7.05
CA ASN A 617 15.47 9.11 -6.81
C ASN A 617 14.54 10.27 -7.20
N ARG A 618 14.27 11.21 -6.27
CA ARG A 618 13.45 12.41 -6.52
C ARG A 618 14.10 13.48 -7.40
N ARG A 619 15.35 13.24 -7.84
CA ARG A 619 16.05 14.05 -8.84
C ARG A 619 16.04 13.42 -10.23
N SER A 620 15.42 12.25 -10.41
CA SER A 620 15.33 11.60 -11.72
C SER A 620 14.24 12.22 -12.59
N LEU A 621 14.36 12.11 -13.91
CA LEU A 621 13.34 12.60 -14.83
C LEU A 621 11.97 11.94 -14.60
N LEU A 622 11.96 10.64 -14.27
CA LEU A 622 10.73 9.90 -13.98
C LEU A 622 9.94 10.49 -12.80
N TYR A 623 10.63 11.03 -11.79
CA TYR A 623 9.97 11.69 -10.68
C TYR A 623 9.23 12.96 -11.12
N TYR A 624 9.82 13.73 -12.04
CA TYR A 624 9.17 14.91 -12.58
C TYR A 624 7.99 14.54 -13.47
N LEU A 625 8.13 13.51 -14.32
CA LEU A 625 7.02 12.97 -15.11
C LEU A 625 5.86 12.50 -14.21
N TYR A 626 6.17 11.78 -13.13
CA TYR A 626 5.21 11.35 -12.11
C TYR A 626 4.44 12.53 -11.51
N LEU A 627 5.10 13.63 -11.17
CA LEU A 627 4.43 14.81 -10.63
C LEU A 627 3.63 15.58 -11.69
N SER A 628 4.15 15.66 -12.91
CA SER A 628 3.54 16.41 -14.01
C SER A 628 2.27 15.74 -14.53
N CYS A 629 2.25 14.41 -14.59
CA CYS A 629 1.14 13.61 -15.12
C CYS A 629 0.48 12.75 -14.03
N TYR A 630 0.49 13.19 -12.77
CA TYR A 630 0.06 12.38 -11.63
C TYR A 630 -1.37 11.82 -11.79
N LYS A 631 -2.28 12.64 -12.31
CA LYS A 631 -3.63 12.23 -12.70
C LYS A 631 -4.05 12.98 -13.96
N VAL A 632 -4.34 12.27 -15.03
CA VAL A 632 -4.67 12.85 -16.35
C VAL A 632 -5.89 12.12 -16.91
N TYR A 633 -6.95 12.87 -17.20
CA TYR A 633 -8.06 12.36 -17.99
C TYR A 633 -7.65 12.36 -19.47
N LEU A 634 -7.73 11.21 -20.14
CA LEU A 634 -7.30 11.02 -21.53
C LEU A 634 -8.37 11.41 -22.56
N GLY A 635 -9.43 12.09 -22.15
CA GLY A 635 -10.44 12.69 -23.02
C GLY A 635 -10.44 14.22 -22.95
N PHE A 636 -11.06 14.89 -23.91
CA PHE A 636 -11.11 16.36 -23.94
C PHE A 636 -12.47 16.91 -23.50
N TYR A 637 -12.47 17.71 -22.43
CA TYR A 637 -13.65 18.45 -21.96
C TYR A 637 -13.28 19.89 -21.61
N PRO A 638 -13.94 20.89 -22.22
CA PRO A 638 -13.72 22.29 -21.86
C PRO A 638 -14.00 22.54 -20.37
N ASN A 639 -13.07 23.23 -19.71
CA ASN A 639 -13.14 23.54 -18.27
C ASN A 639 -13.18 22.30 -17.34
N LEU A 640 -12.64 21.15 -17.78
CA LEU A 640 -12.40 20.03 -16.88
C LEU A 640 -11.30 20.37 -15.88
N ASN A 641 -11.62 20.30 -14.59
CA ASN A 641 -10.70 20.37 -13.48
C ASN A 641 -10.46 18.95 -12.93
N VAL A 642 -9.22 18.52 -12.93
CA VAL A 642 -8.79 17.24 -12.35
C VAL A 642 -8.02 17.51 -11.06
N GLU A 643 -8.54 17.01 -9.95
CA GLU A 643 -7.91 17.16 -8.64
C GLU A 643 -7.48 15.80 -8.07
N ALA A 644 -6.36 15.81 -7.35
CA ALA A 644 -5.88 14.66 -6.59
C ALA A 644 -5.00 15.09 -5.42
N GLU A 645 -4.93 14.28 -4.37
CA GLU A 645 -3.93 14.46 -3.30
C GLU A 645 -2.67 13.67 -3.67
N LEU A 646 -1.50 14.25 -3.35
CA LEU A 646 -0.20 13.59 -3.47
C LEU A 646 0.28 13.19 -2.06
N PRO A 647 0.96 12.04 -1.92
CA PRO A 647 1.37 11.59 -0.61
C PRO A 647 2.53 12.46 -0.06
N PRO A 648 2.47 12.89 1.22
CA PRO A 648 3.40 13.89 1.77
C PRO A 648 4.86 13.46 1.70
N ASN A 649 5.12 12.16 1.87
CA ASN A 649 6.47 11.58 1.80
C ASN A 649 7.10 11.71 0.42
N LEU A 650 6.37 11.99 -0.66
CA LEU A 650 6.97 12.22 -1.98
C LEU A 650 7.31 13.71 -2.18
N ILE A 651 6.54 14.63 -1.62
CA ILE A 651 6.68 16.06 -1.85
C ILE A 651 7.61 16.73 -0.83
N TYR A 652 7.40 16.46 0.45
CA TYR A 652 8.09 17.15 1.54
C TYR A 652 9.47 16.55 1.83
N GLY A 653 10.38 17.40 2.32
CA GLY A 653 11.73 17.01 2.72
C GLY A 653 11.77 16.39 4.13
N ALA A 654 12.88 15.74 4.45
CA ALA A 654 13.06 15.00 5.70
C ALA A 654 12.78 15.83 6.97
N ARG A 655 13.14 17.12 6.99
CA ARG A 655 12.92 18.00 8.16
C ARG A 655 11.43 18.18 8.50
N ASN A 656 10.59 18.40 7.49
CA ASN A 656 9.16 18.60 7.69
C ASN A 656 8.47 17.26 8.03
N LEU A 657 8.90 16.19 7.34
CA LEU A 657 8.40 14.84 7.61
C LEU A 657 8.74 14.37 9.02
N PHE A 658 9.93 14.73 9.55
CA PHE A 658 10.36 14.31 10.88
C PHE A 658 9.32 14.63 11.96
N VAL A 659 8.78 15.85 11.97
CA VAL A 659 7.73 16.25 12.93
C VAL A 659 6.39 15.63 12.58
N GLN A 660 6.01 15.64 11.30
CA GLN A 660 4.76 15.05 10.82
C GLN A 660 4.64 13.56 11.19
N ASP A 661 5.72 12.80 11.09
CA ASP A 661 5.69 11.35 11.28
C ASP A 661 5.41 10.94 12.73
N PHE A 662 5.67 11.80 13.73
CA PHE A 662 5.27 11.53 15.12
C PHE A 662 3.76 11.53 15.32
N ILE A 663 3.06 12.41 14.60
CA ILE A 663 1.61 12.59 14.76
C ILE A 663 0.81 12.00 13.60
N ALA A 664 1.47 11.49 12.56
CA ALA A 664 0.82 10.98 11.35
C ALA A 664 -0.29 9.95 11.61
N PRO A 665 -0.17 8.99 12.56
CA PRO A 665 -1.25 8.04 12.87
C PRO A 665 -2.56 8.72 13.33
N PHE A 666 -2.47 9.94 13.86
CA PHE A 666 -3.59 10.69 14.41
C PHE A 666 -4.01 11.84 13.49
N TYR A 667 -3.04 12.53 12.87
CA TYR A 667 -3.29 13.71 12.05
C TYR A 667 -2.17 13.97 11.03
N ILE A 668 -2.56 14.17 9.77
CA ILE A 668 -1.65 14.55 8.68
C ILE A 668 -1.97 15.99 8.26
N TYR A 669 -1.07 16.92 8.63
CA TYR A 669 -1.18 18.35 8.35
C TYR A 669 -0.45 18.77 7.08
N LEU A 670 0.59 18.03 6.69
CA LEU A 670 1.27 18.23 5.41
C LEU A 670 0.36 17.72 4.29
N ARG A 671 -0.22 18.64 3.50
CA ARG A 671 -1.07 18.29 2.36
C ARG A 671 -0.48 18.84 1.06
N SER A 672 -0.60 18.05 0.01
CA SER A 672 -0.21 18.45 -1.33
C SER A 672 -1.31 18.12 -2.33
N GLU A 673 -1.73 19.13 -3.06
CA GLU A 673 -2.80 19.05 -4.05
C GLU A 673 -2.18 19.07 -5.45
N TYR A 674 -2.63 18.16 -6.30
CA TYR A 674 -2.41 18.16 -7.73
C TYR A 674 -3.68 18.71 -8.40
N GLN A 675 -3.50 19.63 -9.33
CA GLN A 675 -4.57 20.19 -10.17
C GLN A 675 -4.14 20.11 -11.62
N MET A 676 -5.05 19.74 -12.51
CA MET A 676 -4.83 19.79 -13.96
C MET A 676 -6.04 20.39 -14.68
N ASN A 677 -5.76 21.29 -15.63
CA ASN A 677 -6.75 21.97 -16.46
C ASN A 677 -6.33 21.96 -17.94
N TYR A 678 -7.32 22.04 -18.84
CA TYR A 678 -7.11 22.24 -20.27
C TYR A 678 -6.90 23.74 -20.59
N LEU A 679 -5.83 24.06 -21.33
CA LEU A 679 -5.49 25.44 -21.72
C LEU A 679 -6.29 25.90 -22.96
N ASN A 680 -6.37 25.07 -23.98
CA ASN A 680 -7.16 25.36 -25.18
C ASN A 680 -8.63 25.04 -24.95
N LYS A 681 -9.49 26.05 -25.10
CA LYS A 681 -10.94 25.96 -24.87
C LYS A 681 -11.77 25.81 -26.16
N THR A 682 -11.13 25.80 -27.33
CA THR A 682 -11.81 26.08 -28.60
C THR A 682 -11.88 24.94 -29.61
N ASP A 683 -11.14 23.85 -29.47
CA ASP A 683 -11.16 22.78 -30.49
C ASP A 683 -11.49 21.41 -29.87
N GLY A 684 -12.51 20.75 -30.42
CA GLY A 684 -13.00 19.45 -29.98
C GLY A 684 -12.08 18.27 -30.34
N ILE A 685 -12.67 17.08 -30.51
CA ILE A 685 -11.99 15.79 -30.75
C ILE A 685 -11.06 15.81 -32.00
N SER A 686 -11.21 16.79 -32.89
CA SER A 686 -10.40 16.96 -34.11
C SER A 686 -9.15 17.83 -33.93
N SER A 687 -8.79 18.25 -32.71
CA SER A 687 -7.63 19.11 -32.49
C SER A 687 -6.32 18.38 -32.83
N GLU A 688 -5.48 18.99 -33.67
CA GLU A 688 -4.12 18.49 -33.97
C GLU A 688 -3.14 18.70 -32.82
N LYS A 689 -3.54 19.49 -31.81
CA LYS A 689 -2.74 19.85 -30.65
C LYS A 689 -3.59 20.00 -29.39
N ILE A 690 -3.21 19.31 -28.33
CA ILE A 690 -3.81 19.44 -26.99
C ILE A 690 -2.80 20.06 -26.03
N GLU A 691 -3.25 21.04 -25.27
CA GLU A 691 -2.45 21.71 -24.25
C GLU A 691 -3.10 21.59 -22.87
N LEU A 692 -2.34 21.05 -21.92
CA LEU A 692 -2.72 20.86 -20.52
C LEU A 692 -1.79 21.68 -19.63
N GLU A 693 -2.33 22.20 -18.52
CA GLU A 693 -1.55 22.78 -17.44
C GLU A 693 -1.77 21.93 -16.18
N SER A 694 -0.69 21.48 -15.55
CA SER A 694 -0.76 20.86 -14.22
C SER A 694 0.03 21.63 -13.18
N LYS A 695 -0.47 21.64 -11.94
CA LYS A 695 0.14 22.32 -10.78
C LYS A 695 0.16 21.38 -9.59
N VAL A 696 1.26 21.43 -8.84
CA VAL A 696 1.38 20.81 -7.52
C VAL A 696 1.52 21.92 -6.50
N ILE A 697 0.58 21.99 -5.55
CA ILE A 697 0.50 23.02 -4.53
C ILE A 697 0.71 22.38 -3.16
N CYS A 698 1.64 22.91 -2.38
CA CYS A 698 1.86 22.53 -0.98
C CYS A 698 1.10 23.48 -0.05
N SER A 699 0.42 22.96 0.97
CA SER A 699 -0.34 23.79 1.92
C SER A 699 0.53 24.41 3.03
N TYR A 700 1.61 23.74 3.42
CA TYR A 700 2.46 24.12 4.57
C TYR A 700 3.89 24.50 4.16
N PRO A 701 4.54 25.52 4.79
CA PRO A 701 4.02 26.40 5.85
C PRO A 701 3.02 27.46 5.33
N ASN A 702 3.11 27.82 4.04
CA ASN A 702 2.14 28.66 3.34
C ASN A 702 1.76 27.96 2.02
N LYS A 703 0.56 28.25 1.50
CA LYS A 703 0.13 27.73 0.19
C LYS A 703 1.11 28.20 -0.88
N LYS A 704 1.90 27.26 -1.43
CA LYS A 704 2.97 27.57 -2.39
C LYS A 704 2.97 26.57 -3.53
N GLU A 705 3.10 27.10 -4.74
CA GLU A 705 3.34 26.30 -5.93
C GLU A 705 4.70 25.59 -5.83
N TYR A 706 4.67 24.26 -5.83
CA TYR A 706 5.86 23.41 -5.79
C TYR A 706 6.37 23.10 -7.20
N LEU A 707 5.45 22.87 -8.14
CA LEU A 707 5.69 22.54 -9.52
C LEU A 707 4.55 23.09 -10.37
N LYS A 708 4.88 23.70 -11.51
CA LYS A 708 3.93 23.99 -12.58
C LYS A 708 4.42 23.34 -13.85
N THR A 709 3.54 22.72 -14.61
CA THR A 709 3.88 22.04 -15.86
C THR A 709 2.92 22.43 -16.97
N GLU A 710 3.46 22.70 -18.14
CA GLU A 710 2.72 22.82 -19.40
C GLU A 710 3.00 21.54 -20.21
N ILE A 711 1.95 20.82 -20.59
CA ILE A 711 2.04 19.58 -21.37
C ILE A 711 1.37 19.83 -22.70
N SER A 712 2.10 19.63 -23.80
CA SER A 712 1.56 19.73 -25.15
C SER A 712 1.72 18.41 -25.89
N VAL A 713 0.62 17.90 -26.43
CA VAL A 713 0.58 16.73 -27.29
C VAL A 713 0.29 17.18 -28.71
N GLU A 714 1.19 16.85 -29.64
CA GLU A 714 1.14 17.22 -31.06
C GLU A 714 0.92 15.98 -31.93
N SER A 715 0.60 16.19 -33.22
CA SER A 715 0.45 15.12 -34.21
C SER A 715 1.66 14.17 -34.25
N GLY A 716 1.40 12.88 -34.45
CA GLY A 716 2.41 11.82 -34.33
C GLY A 716 2.70 11.37 -32.89
N ALA A 717 1.83 11.69 -31.93
CA ALA A 717 1.98 11.36 -30.51
C ALA A 717 3.25 11.92 -29.86
N SER A 718 3.78 13.03 -30.40
CA SER A 718 4.91 13.76 -29.83
C SER A 718 4.46 14.46 -28.55
N LEU A 719 5.10 14.11 -27.44
CA LEU A 719 4.78 14.64 -26.12
C LEU A 719 5.87 15.61 -25.69
N ARG A 720 5.51 16.87 -25.45
CA ARG A 720 6.41 17.89 -24.92
C ARG A 720 5.90 18.35 -23.56
N ILE A 721 6.80 18.41 -22.59
CA ILE A 721 6.49 18.74 -21.20
C ILE A 721 7.48 19.83 -20.75
N LYS A 722 6.95 20.98 -20.37
CA LYS A 722 7.71 22.12 -19.88
C LYS A 722 7.43 22.33 -18.40
N ILE A 723 8.44 22.13 -17.57
CA ILE A 723 8.35 22.07 -16.12
C ILE A 723 8.99 23.33 -15.52
N HIS A 724 8.21 24.05 -14.73
CA HIS A 724 8.59 25.23 -13.99
C HIS A 724 8.76 24.86 -12.51
N LYS A 725 9.99 25.02 -11.99
CA LYS A 725 10.31 24.75 -10.58
C LYS A 725 11.30 25.77 -10.02
N LYS A 726 10.88 26.54 -9.02
CA LYS A 726 11.74 27.53 -8.32
C LYS A 726 12.49 28.47 -9.30
N GLY A 727 11.80 28.98 -10.31
CA GLY A 727 12.38 29.89 -11.32
C GLY A 727 13.23 29.20 -12.40
N LYS A 728 13.42 27.88 -12.34
CA LYS A 728 14.06 27.10 -13.42
C LYS A 728 13.00 26.47 -14.31
N ILE A 729 13.26 26.50 -15.61
CA ILE A 729 12.46 25.81 -16.63
C ILE A 729 13.25 24.57 -17.05
N LEU A 730 12.58 23.43 -17.17
CA LEU A 730 13.09 22.20 -17.76
C LEU A 730 12.13 21.81 -18.88
N GLU A 731 12.62 21.61 -20.10
CA GLU A 731 11.79 21.18 -21.21
C GLU A 731 12.23 19.80 -21.65
N ILE A 732 11.28 18.88 -21.77
CA ILE A 732 11.50 17.52 -22.23
C ILE A 732 10.58 17.18 -23.39
N ARG A 733 11.06 16.37 -24.30
CA ARG A 733 10.32 15.92 -25.48
C ARG A 733 10.50 14.43 -25.68
N CYS A 734 9.40 13.73 -25.96
CA CYS A 734 9.42 12.42 -26.56
C CYS A 734 8.89 12.54 -27.99
N GLY A 735 9.73 12.23 -28.98
CA GLY A 735 9.42 12.42 -30.40
C GLY A 735 8.42 11.40 -30.96
N ASN A 736 8.38 10.18 -30.40
CA ASN A 736 7.38 9.17 -30.74
C ASN A 736 7.17 8.24 -29.54
N MET A 737 5.98 8.30 -28.93
CA MET A 737 5.62 7.40 -27.83
C MET A 737 5.37 5.95 -28.31
N GLN A 738 5.18 5.69 -29.61
CA GLN A 738 4.90 4.36 -30.16
C GLN A 738 6.16 3.57 -30.59
N ALA A 739 7.36 3.98 -30.20
CA ALA A 739 8.58 3.34 -30.67
C ALA A 739 8.85 1.97 -29.99
N TYR A 740 8.61 0.90 -30.76
CA TYR A 740 8.92 -0.53 -30.54
C TYR A 740 7.87 -1.38 -29.83
#